data_AF-A0A928YYB4-F1
#
_entry.id   AF-A0A928YYB4-F1
#
_cell.length_a   1.000
_cell.length_b   1.000
_cell.length_c   1.000
_cell.angle_alpha   90.00
_cell.angle_beta   90.00
_cell.angle_gamma   90.00
#
_symmetry.space_group_name_H-M   'P 1'
#
loop_
_entity.id
_entity.type
_entity.pdbx_description
1 polymer ?
#
loop_
_entity_poly.entity_id
_entity_poly.type
_entity_poly.pdbx_seq_one_letter_code
_entity_poly.pdbx_strand_id
1 'polypeptide(L)'
;MWQAGGNYAGRSFRGQDFSGLDLSRSGFQGCDLTGANFVETDLTGADLTGAILRTTQFQRANLCHARLIQSDCSFADFSHAQIRYANLAETNCSHAKFISANIGGSAFRDAILYQANFIEAWLRGTNFLRANLCEAVLISADLKGAKLEAANLVRSRLTDAILERANLSDANLESAQLRGAKLRNAYLESAILTNANLQDARLNEANLRKAYLYQTNLAFSMLAGADFKEARLCRANLTGAALQGAYLKCADLRDAILDRANLRRAKLCGAMLNRSSLIETILENADLCYVDFKRANLQNAELEGAGLENANFYKANLSGACLSRANLIAAKLCSANLSDAILRGADLSQANLTGANLSRSIIRGATLIGAILNNANLTDAILVRSNLSDSSCCEADFTNARLNRAYLSGVSFEDAILTNARLSGAAVLRAYFNRAILHGAQLNRTYLSYSDFDSAMLNNANLVASTLVRVNWNSAIVQNTRFGGNQGLISPQREKLQQQGADFSLLPLPDEMPSSMQLLESFQSDLSDRLIDLDEATERVRNAIVLLSESCETLTKKSRFDCITQVQNQIERMNAECDRAEEQNDRYLTQIQNLSRANLGSDVIELLDGIHAQIFRLNQFQRSTFERIRLNNLGESDRSIDLEEQIDEIKLDLDSIEEIDEEN
;
A
#
# COMPACT_ATOMS: atom_id res chain seq x y z
N MET A 1 -17.22 18.93 69.93
CA MET A 1 -17.20 17.45 69.85
C MET A 1 -16.35 16.97 68.68
N TRP A 2 -16.39 17.70 67.56
CA TRP A 2 -15.59 17.43 66.36
C TRP A 2 -14.33 18.29 66.37
N GLN A 3 -13.17 17.67 66.19
CA GLN A 3 -11.86 18.34 66.17
C GLN A 3 -10.94 17.59 65.22
N ALA A 4 -9.99 18.30 64.59
CA ALA A 4 -8.91 17.71 63.81
C ALA A 4 -8.16 16.63 64.61
N GLY A 5 -7.80 15.52 63.94
CA GLY A 5 -7.16 14.37 64.56
C GLY A 5 -8.07 13.53 65.48
N GLY A 6 -9.37 13.80 65.51
CA GLY A 6 -10.33 13.03 66.31
C GLY A 6 -10.45 11.58 65.83
N ASN A 7 -10.59 10.63 66.76
CA ASN A 7 -10.85 9.22 66.43
C ASN A 7 -12.32 8.88 66.67
N TYR A 8 -13.00 8.50 65.60
CA TYR A 8 -14.43 8.23 65.55
C TYR A 8 -14.75 6.82 65.06
N ALA A 9 -13.72 5.97 64.89
CA ALA A 9 -13.82 4.66 64.25
C ALA A 9 -14.96 3.76 64.78
N GLY A 10 -15.58 3.01 63.86
CA GLY A 10 -16.61 2.00 64.12
C GLY A 10 -17.97 2.55 64.58
N ARG A 11 -18.17 3.87 64.58
CA ARG A 11 -19.41 4.50 65.03
C ARG A 11 -20.35 4.80 63.87
N SER A 12 -21.62 5.03 64.19
CA SER A 12 -22.62 5.49 63.21
C SER A 12 -22.86 6.99 63.36
N PHE A 13 -22.82 7.70 62.24
CA PHE A 13 -23.05 9.13 62.09
C PHE A 13 -23.95 9.40 60.87
N ARG A 14 -24.94 8.53 60.66
CA ARG A 14 -25.87 8.64 59.53
C ARG A 14 -26.57 10.01 59.55
N GLY A 15 -26.59 10.69 58.40
CA GLY A 15 -27.22 12.00 58.25
C GLY A 15 -26.59 13.14 59.07
N GLN A 16 -25.46 12.89 59.75
CA GLN A 16 -24.82 13.88 60.60
C GLN A 16 -24.27 15.03 59.75
N ASP A 17 -24.45 16.25 60.23
CA ASP A 17 -23.87 17.45 59.62
C ASP A 17 -22.49 17.74 60.19
N PHE A 18 -21.50 17.78 59.29
CA PHE A 18 -20.10 18.13 59.52
C PHE A 18 -19.65 19.29 58.63
N SER A 19 -20.58 19.96 57.95
CA SER A 19 -20.26 21.00 56.97
C SER A 19 -19.40 22.12 57.55
N GLY A 20 -18.41 22.55 56.78
CA GLY A 20 -17.47 23.63 57.14
C GLY A 20 -16.52 23.33 58.31
N LEU A 21 -16.54 22.12 58.88
CA LEU A 21 -15.64 21.74 59.97
C LEU A 21 -14.22 21.43 59.47
N ASP A 22 -13.23 21.63 60.35
CA ASP A 22 -11.91 21.01 60.22
C ASP A 22 -11.90 19.66 60.93
N LEU A 23 -11.84 18.62 60.11
CA LEU A 23 -11.74 17.22 60.49
C LEU A 23 -10.48 16.58 59.88
N SER A 24 -9.47 17.39 59.56
CA SER A 24 -8.20 16.92 59.03
C SER A 24 -7.59 15.86 59.94
N ARG A 25 -6.98 14.83 59.33
CA ARG A 25 -6.33 13.69 60.01
C ARG A 25 -7.22 12.89 60.96
N SER A 26 -8.54 13.07 60.91
CA SER A 26 -9.47 12.32 61.76
C SER A 26 -9.62 10.87 61.30
N GLY A 27 -9.85 9.95 62.24
CA GLY A 27 -10.13 8.55 61.97
C GLY A 27 -11.63 8.26 61.92
N PHE A 28 -12.12 7.82 60.77
CA PHE A 28 -13.49 7.39 60.50
C PHE A 28 -13.56 5.93 60.04
N GLN A 29 -12.57 5.12 60.38
CA GLN A 29 -12.46 3.74 59.88
C GLN A 29 -13.70 2.93 60.27
N GLY A 30 -14.30 2.24 59.31
CA GLY A 30 -15.49 1.40 59.51
C GLY A 30 -16.75 2.16 59.98
N CYS A 31 -16.77 3.50 59.92
CA CYS A 31 -17.95 4.26 60.33
C CYS A 31 -19.10 4.13 59.34
N ASP A 32 -20.33 4.19 59.83
CA ASP A 32 -21.51 4.38 58.98
C ASP A 32 -21.85 5.86 58.89
N LEU A 33 -21.47 6.46 57.77
CA LEU A 33 -21.61 7.87 57.42
C LEU A 33 -22.65 8.07 56.32
N THR A 34 -23.57 7.12 56.15
CA THR A 34 -24.60 7.18 55.12
C THR A 34 -25.39 8.49 55.20
N GLY A 35 -25.39 9.26 54.11
CA GLY A 35 -26.11 10.54 54.01
C GLY A 35 -25.54 11.68 54.85
N ALA A 36 -24.37 11.50 55.47
CA ALA A 36 -23.70 12.58 56.21
C ALA A 36 -23.36 13.77 55.28
N ASN A 37 -23.31 14.96 55.86
CA ASN A 37 -22.98 16.20 55.16
C ASN A 37 -21.57 16.68 55.51
N PHE A 38 -20.65 16.58 54.54
CA PHE A 38 -19.27 17.07 54.61
C PHE A 38 -19.02 18.23 53.63
N VAL A 39 -20.06 18.98 53.24
CA VAL A 39 -19.91 20.13 52.35
C VAL A 39 -18.92 21.13 52.93
N GLU A 40 -17.93 21.54 52.13
CA GLU A 40 -16.87 22.48 52.51
C GLU A 40 -16.02 22.06 53.74
N THR A 41 -16.08 20.79 54.16
CA THR A 41 -15.29 20.26 55.28
C THR A 41 -13.83 20.01 54.85
N ASP A 42 -12.88 20.30 55.75
CA ASP A 42 -11.50 19.82 55.61
C ASP A 42 -11.34 18.40 56.19
N LEU A 43 -11.03 17.45 55.34
CA LEU A 43 -10.76 16.04 55.64
C LEU A 43 -9.34 15.65 55.20
N THR A 44 -8.43 16.63 55.09
CA THR A 44 -7.05 16.38 54.63
C THR A 44 -6.39 15.29 55.48
N GLY A 45 -5.96 14.21 54.84
CA GLY A 45 -5.32 13.07 55.52
C GLY A 45 -6.23 12.26 56.44
N ALA A 46 -7.55 12.46 56.41
CA ALA A 46 -8.49 11.65 57.19
C ALA A 46 -8.47 10.18 56.74
N ASP A 47 -8.74 9.27 57.67
CA ASP A 47 -8.78 7.84 57.41
C ASP A 47 -10.21 7.29 57.49
N LEU A 48 -10.84 7.16 56.34
CA LEU A 48 -12.18 6.63 56.11
C LEU A 48 -12.14 5.17 55.60
N THR A 49 -11.06 4.43 55.86
CA THR A 49 -10.91 3.03 55.42
C THR A 49 -12.11 2.19 55.87
N GLY A 50 -12.75 1.48 54.94
CA GLY A 50 -13.90 0.61 55.20
C GLY A 50 -15.18 1.34 55.64
N ALA A 51 -15.25 2.66 55.57
CA ALA A 51 -16.45 3.42 55.94
C ALA A 51 -17.59 3.21 54.93
N ILE A 52 -18.83 3.30 55.40
CA ILE A 52 -20.04 3.33 54.57
C ILE A 52 -20.41 4.80 54.33
N LEU A 53 -20.18 5.28 53.12
CA LEU A 53 -20.30 6.67 52.67
C LEU A 53 -21.38 6.83 51.60
N ARG A 54 -22.41 5.99 51.66
CA ARG A 54 -23.49 5.99 50.67
C ARG A 54 -24.23 7.31 50.72
N THR A 55 -24.48 7.94 49.57
CA THR A 55 -25.23 9.21 49.47
C THR A 55 -24.63 10.39 50.25
N THR A 56 -23.39 10.25 50.74
CA THR A 56 -22.69 11.29 51.50
C THR A 56 -22.37 12.49 50.62
N GLN A 57 -22.50 13.69 51.19
CA GLN A 57 -22.32 14.96 50.49
C GLN A 57 -20.91 15.49 50.78
N PHE A 58 -20.04 15.54 49.77
CA PHE A 58 -18.65 15.99 49.85
C PHE A 58 -18.38 17.22 48.98
N GLN A 59 -19.42 17.96 48.58
CA GLN A 59 -19.24 19.05 47.64
C GLN A 59 -18.28 20.09 48.21
N ARG A 60 -17.29 20.47 47.40
CA ARG A 60 -16.24 21.43 47.76
C ARG A 60 -15.40 21.05 49.00
N ALA A 61 -15.52 19.82 49.49
CA ALA A 61 -14.72 19.31 50.60
C ALA A 61 -13.25 19.11 50.19
N ASN A 62 -12.34 19.15 51.15
CA ASN A 62 -10.92 18.87 50.95
C ASN A 62 -10.55 17.49 51.51
N LEU A 63 -10.42 16.50 50.65
CA LEU A 63 -9.98 15.14 50.95
C LEU A 63 -8.54 14.87 50.46
N CYS A 64 -7.70 15.90 50.32
CA CYS A 64 -6.32 15.67 49.89
C CYS A 64 -5.62 14.68 50.83
N HIS A 65 -4.91 13.70 50.26
CA HIS A 65 -4.22 12.63 51.01
C HIS A 65 -5.11 11.75 51.91
N ALA A 66 -6.44 11.85 51.81
CA ALA A 66 -7.35 11.00 52.58
C ALA A 66 -7.22 9.52 52.17
N ARG A 67 -7.50 8.62 53.10
CA ARG A 67 -7.58 7.17 52.86
C ARG A 67 -9.04 6.77 52.87
N LEU A 68 -9.54 6.26 51.75
CA LEU A 68 -10.90 5.74 51.63
C LEU A 68 -10.91 4.26 51.24
N ILE A 69 -9.78 3.55 51.38
CA ILE A 69 -9.60 2.16 50.92
C ILE A 69 -10.77 1.28 51.37
N GLN A 70 -11.32 0.45 50.45
CA GLN A 70 -12.42 -0.47 50.73
C GLN A 70 -13.71 0.18 51.30
N SER A 71 -13.87 1.49 51.16
CA SER A 71 -15.10 2.19 51.54
C SER A 71 -16.20 2.05 50.47
N ASP A 72 -17.45 2.26 50.90
CA ASP A 72 -18.61 2.31 50.02
C ASP A 72 -19.10 3.76 49.85
N CYS A 73 -18.59 4.42 48.82
CA CYS A 73 -18.96 5.77 48.40
C CYS A 73 -20.06 5.77 47.33
N SER A 74 -20.87 4.70 47.21
CA SER A 74 -21.90 4.66 46.16
C SER A 74 -22.90 5.80 46.31
N PHE A 75 -23.25 6.44 45.19
CA PHE A 75 -24.11 7.63 45.14
C PHE A 75 -23.61 8.86 45.93
N ALA A 76 -22.36 8.87 46.41
CA ALA A 76 -21.79 10.04 47.06
C ALA A 76 -21.56 11.20 46.07
N ASP A 77 -21.60 12.43 46.55
CA ASP A 77 -21.42 13.64 45.73
C ASP A 77 -20.13 14.38 46.10
N PHE A 78 -19.08 14.15 45.31
CA PHE A 78 -17.79 14.82 45.39
C PHE A 78 -17.65 16.02 44.44
N SER A 79 -18.75 16.59 43.95
CA SER A 79 -18.67 17.70 42.99
C SER A 79 -17.84 18.86 43.53
N HIS A 80 -16.89 19.34 42.72
CA HIS A 80 -15.93 20.39 43.10
C HIS A 80 -14.99 20.07 44.27
N ALA A 81 -14.95 18.83 44.78
CA ALA A 81 -14.08 18.43 45.88
C ALA A 81 -12.60 18.40 45.46
N GLN A 82 -11.70 18.58 46.43
CA GLN A 82 -10.26 18.38 46.27
C GLN A 82 -9.88 17.01 46.84
N ILE A 83 -9.51 16.05 45.98
CA ILE A 83 -9.26 14.64 46.32
C ILE A 83 -7.85 14.22 45.84
N ARG A 84 -6.93 15.20 45.75
CA ARG A 84 -5.59 14.96 45.22
C ARG A 84 -4.82 13.99 46.11
N TYR A 85 -4.13 13.05 45.49
CA TYR A 85 -3.29 12.05 46.19
C TYR A 85 -4.02 11.21 47.24
N ALA A 86 -5.35 11.19 47.24
CA ALA A 86 -6.12 10.31 48.11
C ALA A 86 -6.01 8.86 47.64
N ASN A 87 -6.17 7.92 48.56
CA ASN A 87 -6.17 6.49 48.27
C ASN A 87 -7.59 5.93 48.35
N LEU A 88 -8.17 5.64 47.19
CA LEU A 88 -9.49 5.07 46.97
C LEU A 88 -9.38 3.66 46.35
N ALA A 89 -8.31 2.93 46.63
CA ALA A 89 -8.17 1.55 46.17
C ALA A 89 -9.33 0.67 46.69
N GLU A 90 -9.85 -0.20 45.82
CA GLU A 90 -10.94 -1.14 46.13
C GLU A 90 -12.23 -0.48 46.64
N THR A 91 -12.41 0.82 46.38
CA THR A 91 -13.62 1.54 46.78
C THR A 91 -14.78 1.27 45.85
N ASN A 92 -15.99 1.23 46.40
CA ASN A 92 -17.20 1.29 45.60
C ASN A 92 -17.65 2.75 45.45
N CYS A 93 -17.42 3.34 44.29
CA CYS A 93 -17.88 4.67 43.91
C CYS A 93 -18.96 4.59 42.80
N SER A 94 -19.73 3.50 42.75
CA SER A 94 -20.79 3.35 41.75
C SER A 94 -21.80 4.50 41.85
N HIS A 95 -22.14 5.11 40.70
CA HIS A 95 -23.02 6.28 40.59
C HIS A 95 -22.56 7.53 41.34
N ALA A 96 -21.32 7.56 41.86
CA ALA A 96 -20.80 8.73 42.55
C ALA A 96 -20.57 9.89 41.56
N LYS A 97 -20.73 11.13 42.05
CA LYS A 97 -20.50 12.34 41.26
C LYS A 97 -19.14 12.93 41.62
N PHE A 98 -18.36 13.25 40.61
CA PHE A 98 -17.05 13.88 40.68
C PHE A 98 -16.97 15.08 39.72
N ILE A 99 -18.11 15.73 39.48
CA ILE A 99 -18.23 16.81 38.50
C ILE A 99 -17.27 17.95 38.89
N SER A 100 -16.38 18.33 37.98
CA SER A 100 -15.34 19.33 38.20
C SER A 100 -14.49 19.11 39.46
N ALA A 101 -14.40 17.87 39.95
CA ALA A 101 -13.58 17.52 41.10
C ALA A 101 -12.10 17.43 40.70
N ASN A 102 -11.21 17.76 41.63
CA ASN A 102 -9.76 17.64 41.42
C ASN A 102 -9.23 16.39 42.10
N ILE A 103 -9.00 15.34 41.32
CA ILE A 103 -8.64 14.02 41.80
C ILE A 103 -7.24 13.62 41.33
N GLY A 104 -6.43 14.58 40.88
CA GLY A 104 -5.11 14.33 40.29
C GLY A 104 -4.18 13.56 41.23
N GLY A 105 -3.49 12.56 40.69
CA GLY A 105 -2.53 11.72 41.40
C GLY A 105 -3.12 10.79 42.47
N SER A 106 -4.44 10.71 42.61
CA SER A 106 -5.11 9.75 43.48
C SER A 106 -4.99 8.31 42.97
N ALA A 107 -5.31 7.34 43.83
CA ALA A 107 -5.31 5.93 43.51
C ALA A 107 -6.72 5.32 43.58
N PHE A 108 -7.21 4.80 42.46
CA PHE A 108 -8.48 4.08 42.28
C PHE A 108 -8.22 2.64 41.80
N ARG A 109 -7.10 2.05 42.19
CA ARG A 109 -6.75 0.68 41.77
C ARG A 109 -7.85 -0.27 42.22
N ASP A 110 -8.31 -1.13 41.31
CA ASP A 110 -9.36 -2.12 41.56
C ASP A 110 -10.69 -1.51 42.08
N ALA A 111 -10.90 -0.19 41.93
CA ALA A 111 -12.12 0.49 42.37
C ALA A 111 -13.30 0.22 41.42
N ILE A 112 -14.51 0.23 41.96
CA ILE A 112 -15.76 0.11 41.20
C ILE A 112 -16.31 1.53 40.98
N LEU A 113 -16.32 1.97 39.73
CA LEU A 113 -16.73 3.31 39.28
C LEU A 113 -17.87 3.21 38.25
N TYR A 114 -18.69 2.16 38.36
CA TYR A 114 -19.81 1.91 37.45
C TYR A 114 -20.76 3.12 37.42
N GLN A 115 -21.00 3.67 36.23
CA GLN A 115 -21.81 4.87 36.01
C GLN A 115 -21.39 6.10 36.85
N ALA A 116 -20.14 6.17 37.30
CA ALA A 116 -19.63 7.37 37.97
C ALA A 116 -19.53 8.56 37.00
N ASN A 117 -19.73 9.77 37.50
CA ASN A 117 -19.77 10.98 36.70
C ASN A 117 -18.54 11.87 36.97
N PHE A 118 -17.66 11.98 35.99
CA PHE A 118 -16.42 12.76 35.98
C PHE A 118 -16.44 13.93 34.99
N ILE A 119 -17.60 14.47 34.63
CA ILE A 119 -17.69 15.61 33.71
C ILE A 119 -16.75 16.73 34.18
N GLU A 120 -15.86 17.17 33.29
CA GLU A 120 -14.87 18.23 33.53
C GLU A 120 -13.92 18.00 34.73
N ALA A 121 -13.83 16.77 35.23
CA ALA A 121 -12.96 16.45 36.36
C ALA A 121 -11.47 16.50 35.98
N TRP A 122 -10.61 16.84 36.95
CA TRP A 122 -9.16 16.82 36.78
C TRP A 122 -8.58 15.50 37.31
N LEU A 123 -8.22 14.61 36.39
CA LEU A 123 -7.81 13.22 36.62
C LEU A 123 -6.34 12.98 36.25
N ARG A 124 -5.52 14.04 36.21
CA ARG A 124 -4.12 13.96 35.77
C ARG A 124 -3.32 13.00 36.63
N GLY A 125 -2.67 12.02 35.99
CA GLY A 125 -1.84 11.04 36.68
C GLY A 125 -2.59 10.11 37.64
N THR A 126 -3.93 10.14 37.65
CA THR A 126 -4.74 9.27 38.51
C THR A 126 -4.55 7.81 38.12
N ASN A 127 -4.49 6.94 39.13
CA ASN A 127 -4.26 5.52 38.94
C ASN A 127 -5.56 4.71 38.97
N PHE A 128 -6.09 4.38 37.80
CA PHE A 128 -7.26 3.54 37.56
C PHE A 128 -6.90 2.10 37.15
N LEU A 129 -5.71 1.60 37.48
CA LEU A 129 -5.30 0.24 37.15
C LEU A 129 -6.38 -0.79 37.56
N ARG A 130 -6.89 -1.54 36.59
CA ARG A 130 -7.98 -2.54 36.73
C ARG A 130 -9.30 -2.00 37.32
N ALA A 131 -9.49 -0.68 37.35
CA ALA A 131 -10.73 -0.09 37.83
C ALA A 131 -11.88 -0.38 36.85
N ASN A 132 -13.09 -0.47 37.39
CA ASN A 132 -14.31 -0.65 36.59
C ASN A 132 -15.02 0.68 36.36
N LEU A 133 -14.72 1.34 35.24
CA LEU A 133 -15.38 2.56 34.74
C LEU A 133 -16.47 2.25 33.69
N CYS A 134 -17.07 1.05 33.71
CA CYS A 134 -18.14 0.71 32.79
C CYS A 134 -19.28 1.76 32.88
N GLU A 135 -19.71 2.27 31.73
CA GLU A 135 -20.74 3.32 31.58
C GLU A 135 -20.44 4.64 32.32
N ALA A 136 -19.19 4.87 32.76
CA ALA A 136 -18.80 6.12 33.39
C ALA A 136 -18.86 7.29 32.39
N VAL A 137 -19.15 8.49 32.90
CA VAL A 137 -19.21 9.73 32.10
C VAL A 137 -17.96 10.56 32.37
N LEU A 138 -17.08 10.65 31.38
CA LEU A 138 -15.79 11.35 31.44
C LEU A 138 -15.68 12.49 30.41
N ILE A 139 -16.82 13.10 30.06
CA ILE A 139 -16.87 14.15 29.04
C ILE A 139 -16.02 15.33 29.47
N SER A 140 -15.14 15.75 28.56
CA SER A 140 -14.20 16.86 28.78
C SER A 140 -13.31 16.72 30.02
N ALA A 141 -13.18 15.51 30.57
CA ALA A 141 -12.31 15.24 31.70
C ALA A 141 -10.83 15.28 31.29
N ASP A 142 -9.95 15.71 32.20
CA ASP A 142 -8.51 15.77 31.96
C ASP A 142 -7.80 14.55 32.56
N LEU A 143 -7.63 13.50 31.75
CA LEU A 143 -6.96 12.24 32.07
C LEU A 143 -5.49 12.22 31.63
N LYS A 144 -4.84 13.38 31.45
CA LYS A 144 -3.46 13.42 30.98
C LYS A 144 -2.54 12.59 31.89
N GLY A 145 -1.85 11.62 31.29
CA GLY A 145 -0.96 10.70 32.01
C GLY A 145 -1.64 9.76 33.00
N ALA A 146 -2.97 9.62 32.97
CA ALA A 146 -3.68 8.67 33.82
C ALA A 146 -3.27 7.22 33.51
N LYS A 147 -3.29 6.37 34.54
CA LYS A 147 -2.98 4.94 34.40
C LYS A 147 -4.29 4.16 34.37
N LEU A 148 -4.72 3.76 33.19
CA LEU A 148 -5.96 3.02 32.90
C LEU A 148 -5.65 1.60 32.39
N GLU A 149 -4.46 1.09 32.66
CA GLU A 149 -4.05 -0.25 32.27
C GLU A 149 -5.05 -1.30 32.79
N ALA A 150 -5.50 -2.18 31.90
CA ALA A 150 -6.53 -3.19 32.16
C ALA A 150 -7.84 -2.65 32.78
N ALA A 151 -8.12 -1.34 32.67
CA ALA A 151 -9.36 -0.76 33.16
C ALA A 151 -10.54 -1.16 32.25
N ASN A 152 -11.71 -1.34 32.85
CA ASN A 152 -12.94 -1.56 32.10
C ASN A 152 -13.64 -0.22 31.84
N LEU A 153 -13.70 0.20 30.59
CA LEU A 153 -14.30 1.43 30.09
C LEU A 153 -15.44 1.15 29.11
N VAL A 154 -16.01 -0.06 29.14
CA VAL A 154 -17.11 -0.48 28.25
C VAL A 154 -18.25 0.54 28.31
N ARG A 155 -18.72 0.99 27.13
CA ARG A 155 -19.80 1.99 26.97
C ARG A 155 -19.59 3.32 27.71
N SER A 156 -18.38 3.62 28.17
CA SER A 156 -18.07 4.90 28.81
C SER A 156 -18.12 6.06 27.79
N ARG A 157 -18.37 7.27 28.30
CA ARG A 157 -18.46 8.50 27.49
C ARG A 157 -17.26 9.38 27.73
N LEU A 158 -16.30 9.38 26.80
CA LEU A 158 -15.05 10.15 26.83
C LEU A 158 -15.02 11.24 25.74
N THR A 159 -16.18 11.74 25.30
CA THR A 159 -16.24 12.82 24.30
C THR A 159 -15.40 14.02 24.75
N ASP A 160 -14.52 14.50 23.87
CA ASP A 160 -13.58 15.59 24.12
C ASP A 160 -12.66 15.43 25.34
N ALA A 161 -12.53 14.21 25.89
CA ALA A 161 -11.64 13.93 27.01
C ALA A 161 -10.16 14.09 26.60
N ILE A 162 -9.31 14.51 27.54
CA ILE A 162 -7.87 14.66 27.34
C ILE A 162 -7.16 13.42 27.87
N LEU A 163 -6.73 12.54 27.00
CA LEU A 163 -6.04 11.28 27.30
C LEU A 163 -4.56 11.30 26.84
N GLU A 164 -3.99 12.49 26.66
CA GLU A 164 -2.61 12.63 26.23
C GLU A 164 -1.67 11.85 27.16
N ARG A 165 -0.83 10.97 26.59
CA ARG A 165 0.10 10.12 27.34
C ARG A 165 -0.55 9.22 28.40
N ALA A 166 -1.87 9.01 28.36
CA ALA A 166 -2.53 8.05 29.23
C ALA A 166 -2.10 6.62 28.86
N ASN A 167 -1.97 5.77 29.86
CA ASN A 167 -1.72 4.34 29.65
C ASN A 167 -3.06 3.59 29.67
N LEU A 168 -3.54 3.17 28.51
CA LEU A 168 -4.75 2.38 28.27
C LEU A 168 -4.38 0.96 27.77
N SER A 169 -3.15 0.49 27.99
CA SER A 169 -2.76 -0.86 27.58
C SER A 169 -3.68 -1.90 28.21
N ASP A 170 -4.11 -2.88 27.41
CA ASP A 170 -5.06 -3.94 27.80
C ASP A 170 -6.42 -3.44 28.31
N ALA A 171 -6.73 -2.14 28.20
CA ALA A 171 -8.00 -1.59 28.64
C ALA A 171 -9.14 -2.04 27.72
N ASN A 172 -10.33 -2.24 28.29
CA ASN A 172 -11.53 -2.55 27.53
C ASN A 172 -12.36 -1.28 27.28
N LEU A 173 -12.28 -0.74 26.08
CA LEU A 173 -13.05 0.41 25.58
C LEU A 173 -14.16 -0.01 24.60
N GLU A 174 -14.66 -1.25 24.68
CA GLU A 174 -15.72 -1.72 23.79
C GLU A 174 -16.94 -0.79 23.83
N SER A 175 -17.39 -0.36 22.65
CA SER A 175 -18.50 0.59 22.47
C SER A 175 -18.35 1.95 23.16
N ALA A 176 -17.15 2.32 23.61
CA ALA A 176 -16.89 3.61 24.24
C ALA A 176 -17.03 4.77 23.24
N GLN A 177 -17.46 5.93 23.73
CA GLN A 177 -17.64 7.14 22.93
C GLN A 177 -16.46 8.08 23.14
N LEU A 178 -15.51 8.11 22.19
CA LEU A 178 -14.28 8.91 22.24
C LEU A 178 -14.24 10.00 21.15
N ARG A 179 -15.40 10.41 20.62
CA ARG A 179 -15.45 11.46 19.59
C ARG A 179 -14.71 12.71 20.07
N GLY A 180 -13.81 13.23 19.24
CA GLY A 180 -13.01 14.43 19.54
C GLY A 180 -11.95 14.27 20.66
N ALA A 181 -11.82 13.08 21.25
CA ALA A 181 -10.88 12.85 22.34
C ALA A 181 -9.42 13.07 21.90
N LYS A 182 -8.58 13.56 22.83
CA LYS A 182 -7.18 13.85 22.59
C LYS A 182 -6.31 12.74 23.15
N LEU A 183 -5.84 11.83 22.29
CA LEU A 183 -5.02 10.65 22.63
C LEU A 183 -3.58 10.76 22.11
N ARG A 184 -3.06 11.97 21.89
CA ARG A 184 -1.67 12.12 21.40
C ARG A 184 -0.69 11.41 22.34
N ASN A 185 0.18 10.56 21.77
CA ASN A 185 1.14 9.74 22.52
C ASN A 185 0.52 8.83 23.59
N ALA A 186 -0.77 8.48 23.50
CA ALA A 186 -1.38 7.52 24.40
C ALA A 186 -0.91 6.09 24.10
N TYR A 187 -0.89 5.24 25.12
CA TYR A 187 -0.54 3.82 25.00
C TYR A 187 -1.84 3.00 24.99
N LEU A 188 -2.17 2.38 23.87
CA LEU A 188 -3.34 1.53 23.65
C LEU A 188 -2.93 0.13 23.17
N GLU A 189 -1.73 -0.33 23.53
CA GLU A 189 -1.27 -1.67 23.14
C GLU A 189 -2.24 -2.73 23.66
N SER A 190 -2.67 -3.63 22.78
CA SER A 190 -3.65 -4.68 23.06
C SER A 190 -5.02 -4.20 23.59
N ALA A 191 -5.31 -2.90 23.55
CA ALA A 191 -6.59 -2.36 24.00
C ALA A 191 -7.76 -2.88 23.14
N ILE A 192 -8.93 -3.06 23.76
CA ILE A 192 -10.15 -3.48 23.06
C ILE A 192 -10.96 -2.24 22.73
N LEU A 193 -11.06 -1.90 21.45
CA LEU A 193 -11.77 -0.74 20.90
C LEU A 193 -12.91 -1.16 19.97
N THR A 194 -13.33 -2.43 20.04
CA THR A 194 -14.43 -2.99 19.24
C THR A 194 -15.68 -2.10 19.35
N ASN A 195 -16.25 -1.71 18.20
CA ASN A 195 -17.40 -0.79 18.11
C ASN A 195 -17.23 0.59 18.77
N ALA A 196 -16.02 0.97 19.18
CA ALA A 196 -15.78 2.29 19.76
C ALA A 196 -15.89 3.40 18.70
N ASN A 197 -16.28 4.59 19.14
CA ASN A 197 -16.40 5.76 18.28
C ASN A 197 -15.25 6.74 18.55
N LEU A 198 -14.24 6.75 17.69
CA LEU A 198 -13.09 7.66 17.67
C LEU A 198 -13.17 8.68 16.52
N GLN A 199 -14.36 8.98 16.01
CA GLN A 199 -14.53 10.03 15.01
C GLN A 199 -13.91 11.34 15.49
N ASP A 200 -13.20 12.06 14.62
CA ASP A 200 -12.52 13.33 14.92
C ASP A 200 -11.45 13.26 16.04
N ALA A 201 -11.11 12.07 16.55
CA ALA A 201 -10.16 11.92 17.65
C ALA A 201 -8.72 12.20 17.18
N ARG A 202 -7.89 12.67 18.12
CA ARG A 202 -6.48 13.01 17.87
C ARG A 202 -5.55 11.96 18.46
N LEU A 203 -5.08 11.05 17.63
CA LEU A 203 -4.28 9.87 17.97
C LEU A 203 -2.85 9.93 17.39
N ASN A 204 -2.35 11.12 17.08
CA ASN A 204 -0.99 11.29 16.57
C ASN A 204 0.02 10.61 17.50
N GLU A 205 0.92 9.81 16.92
CA GLU A 205 1.98 9.08 17.65
C GLU A 205 1.46 8.12 18.74
N ALA A 206 0.17 7.75 18.72
CA ALA A 206 -0.38 6.77 19.66
C ALA A 206 0.12 5.35 19.34
N ASN A 207 0.35 4.55 20.39
CA ASN A 207 0.68 3.13 20.25
C ASN A 207 -0.61 2.30 20.27
N LEU A 208 -1.02 1.75 19.14
CA LEU A 208 -2.17 0.86 18.96
C LEU A 208 -1.73 -0.56 18.53
N ARG A 209 -0.50 -0.96 18.86
CA ARG A 209 0.03 -2.28 18.49
C ARG A 209 -0.89 -3.36 19.04
N LYS A 210 -1.23 -4.33 18.20
CA LYS A 210 -2.10 -5.47 18.55
C LYS A 210 -3.49 -5.08 19.10
N ALA A 211 -3.91 -3.82 18.98
CA ALA A 211 -5.21 -3.37 19.44
C ALA A 211 -6.34 -4.03 18.63
N TYR A 212 -7.48 -4.23 19.27
CA TYR A 212 -8.69 -4.80 18.66
C TYR A 212 -9.63 -3.67 18.24
N LEU A 213 -9.69 -3.39 16.95
CA LEU A 213 -10.39 -2.25 16.34
C LEU A 213 -11.53 -2.73 15.41
N TYR A 214 -12.12 -3.89 15.69
CA TYR A 214 -13.20 -4.44 14.88
C TYR A 214 -14.41 -3.48 14.88
N GLN A 215 -14.85 -3.07 13.69
CA GLN A 215 -15.96 -2.11 13.50
C GLN A 215 -15.78 -0.77 14.24
N THR A 216 -14.55 -0.39 14.59
CA THR A 216 -14.27 0.91 15.20
C THR A 216 -14.47 2.04 14.19
N ASN A 217 -15.09 3.14 14.62
CA ASN A 217 -15.20 4.34 13.80
C ASN A 217 -14.02 5.27 14.06
N LEU A 218 -13.10 5.37 13.10
CA LEU A 218 -11.93 6.26 13.08
C LEU A 218 -12.06 7.36 12.01
N ALA A 219 -13.27 7.60 11.47
CA ALA A 219 -13.47 8.57 10.40
C ALA A 219 -12.96 9.96 10.81
N PHE A 220 -12.23 10.61 9.91
CA PHE A 220 -11.63 11.95 10.10
C PHE A 220 -10.70 12.08 11.31
N SER A 221 -10.23 10.97 11.88
CA SER A 221 -9.27 11.00 12.99
C SER A 221 -7.87 11.40 12.52
N MET A 222 -7.08 11.99 13.44
CA MET A 222 -5.68 12.33 13.21
C MET A 222 -4.79 11.20 13.71
N LEU A 223 -4.20 10.44 12.80
CA LEU A 223 -3.44 9.20 13.07
C LEU A 223 -1.99 9.28 12.57
N ALA A 224 -1.49 10.46 12.21
CA ALA A 224 -0.14 10.59 11.68
C ALA A 224 0.90 10.03 12.67
N GLY A 225 1.75 9.13 12.17
CA GLY A 225 2.77 8.43 12.95
C GLY A 225 2.26 7.43 13.99
N ALA A 226 0.96 7.13 14.05
CA ALA A 226 0.43 6.11 14.97
C ALA A 226 0.97 4.71 14.62
N ASP A 227 1.16 3.87 15.64
CA ASP A 227 1.65 2.49 15.49
C ASP A 227 0.50 1.48 15.60
N PHE A 228 0.09 0.93 14.46
CA PHE A 228 -0.91 -0.13 14.30
C PHE A 228 -0.28 -1.48 13.95
N LYS A 229 1.00 -1.70 14.24
CA LYS A 229 1.64 -2.99 13.92
C LYS A 229 0.84 -4.14 14.52
N GLU A 230 0.49 -5.13 13.68
CA GLU A 230 -0.29 -6.32 14.05
C GLU A 230 -1.69 -6.00 14.66
N ALA A 231 -2.21 -4.77 14.48
CA ALA A 231 -3.54 -4.39 14.96
C ALA A 231 -4.65 -5.02 14.11
N ARG A 232 -5.83 -5.22 14.71
CA ARG A 232 -7.00 -5.84 14.06
C ARG A 232 -8.06 -4.80 13.74
N LEU A 233 -8.01 -4.24 12.54
CA LEU A 233 -8.91 -3.19 12.01
C LEU A 233 -10.00 -3.74 11.06
N CYS A 234 -10.33 -5.04 11.13
CA CYS A 234 -11.38 -5.62 10.31
C CYS A 234 -12.68 -4.80 10.40
N ARG A 235 -13.23 -4.40 9.24
CA ARG A 235 -14.45 -3.58 9.13
C ARG A 235 -14.38 -2.22 9.83
N ALA A 236 -13.20 -1.72 10.18
CA ALA A 236 -13.06 -0.38 10.73
C ALA A 236 -13.36 0.68 9.67
N ASN A 237 -13.94 1.81 10.11
CA ASN A 237 -14.17 2.96 9.26
C ASN A 237 -13.05 3.99 9.45
N LEU A 238 -12.18 4.14 8.46
CA LEU A 238 -11.06 5.08 8.40
C LEU A 238 -11.29 6.18 7.35
N THR A 239 -12.54 6.40 6.92
CA THR A 239 -12.89 7.39 5.90
C THR A 239 -12.30 8.77 6.24
N GLY A 240 -11.52 9.34 5.32
CA GLY A 240 -10.90 10.65 5.50
C GLY A 240 -9.89 10.76 6.65
N ALA A 241 -9.44 9.64 7.23
CA ALA A 241 -8.48 9.65 8.33
C ALA A 241 -7.07 10.06 7.84
N ALA A 242 -6.34 10.77 8.69
CA ALA A 242 -4.99 11.26 8.39
C ALA A 242 -3.93 10.31 8.96
N LEU A 243 -3.42 9.38 8.16
CA LEU A 243 -2.51 8.27 8.51
C LEU A 243 -1.08 8.48 7.99
N GLN A 244 -0.64 9.71 7.75
CA GLN A 244 0.67 9.96 7.15
C GLN A 244 1.78 9.37 8.02
N GLY A 245 2.64 8.55 7.41
CA GLY A 245 3.74 7.87 8.10
C GLY A 245 3.32 6.87 9.18
N ALA A 246 2.05 6.48 9.27
CA ALA A 246 1.59 5.49 10.22
C ALA A 246 2.22 4.10 9.96
N TYR A 247 2.38 3.30 11.01
CA TYR A 247 2.96 1.97 10.96
C TYR A 247 1.84 0.92 10.99
N LEU A 248 1.53 0.29 9.86
CA LEU A 248 0.49 -0.74 9.73
C LEU A 248 1.06 -2.10 9.29
N LYS A 249 2.35 -2.35 9.55
CA LYS A 249 2.99 -3.62 9.19
C LYS A 249 2.21 -4.82 9.74
N CYS A 250 1.84 -5.74 8.87
CA CYS A 250 1.04 -6.94 9.20
C CYS A 250 -0.30 -6.64 9.91
N ALA A 251 -0.85 -5.43 9.74
CA ALA A 251 -2.18 -5.10 10.28
C ALA A 251 -3.28 -5.79 9.46
N ASP A 252 -4.38 -6.13 10.13
CA ASP A 252 -5.55 -6.74 9.50
C ASP A 252 -6.61 -5.68 9.22
N LEU A 253 -6.76 -5.27 7.96
CA LEU A 253 -7.68 -4.25 7.47
C LEU A 253 -8.74 -4.84 6.53
N ARG A 254 -9.03 -6.14 6.65
CA ARG A 254 -10.04 -6.81 5.80
C ARG A 254 -11.40 -6.14 5.96
N ASP A 255 -12.07 -5.92 4.82
CA ASP A 255 -13.36 -5.23 4.74
C ASP A 255 -13.38 -3.80 5.36
N ALA A 256 -12.23 -3.17 5.62
CA ALA A 256 -12.16 -1.81 6.14
C ALA A 256 -12.52 -0.76 5.07
N ILE A 257 -12.96 0.42 5.51
CA ILE A 257 -13.27 1.56 4.63
C ILE A 257 -12.20 2.63 4.84
N LEU A 258 -11.34 2.85 3.85
CA LEU A 258 -10.25 3.83 3.85
C LEU A 258 -10.46 4.93 2.80
N ASP A 259 -11.69 5.09 2.32
CA ASP A 259 -12.00 6.07 1.27
C ASP A 259 -11.52 7.47 1.68
N ARG A 260 -10.79 8.13 0.77
CA ARG A 260 -10.20 9.47 0.98
C ARG A 260 -9.23 9.57 2.16
N ALA A 261 -8.81 8.46 2.76
CA ALA A 261 -7.80 8.47 3.80
C ALA A 261 -6.44 8.88 3.22
N ASN A 262 -5.59 9.49 4.05
CA ASN A 262 -4.25 9.89 3.65
C ASN A 262 -3.19 8.99 4.31
N LEU A 263 -2.69 8.02 3.56
CA LEU A 263 -1.65 7.07 3.93
C LEU A 263 -0.29 7.40 3.29
N ARG A 264 -0.04 8.67 2.91
CA ARG A 264 1.25 9.07 2.34
C ARG A 264 2.41 8.61 3.23
N ARG A 265 3.39 7.91 2.63
CA ARG A 265 4.57 7.34 3.33
C ARG A 265 4.25 6.40 4.49
N ALA A 266 3.03 5.87 4.58
CA ALA A 266 2.69 4.87 5.58
C ALA A 266 3.43 3.55 5.30
N LYS A 267 3.65 2.75 6.35
CA LYS A 267 4.39 1.48 6.30
C LYS A 267 3.42 0.32 6.47
N LEU A 268 3.00 -0.28 5.36
CA LEU A 268 1.96 -1.30 5.30
C LEU A 268 2.48 -2.67 4.88
N CYS A 269 3.80 -2.89 4.78
CA CYS A 269 4.35 -4.17 4.34
C CYS A 269 3.67 -5.39 5.02
N GLY A 270 3.12 -6.30 4.20
CA GLY A 270 2.39 -7.50 4.65
C GLY A 270 1.01 -7.26 5.29
N ALA A 271 0.43 -6.06 5.19
CA ALA A 271 -0.92 -5.79 5.67
C ALA A 271 -1.99 -6.52 4.82
N MET A 272 -3.09 -6.91 5.45
CA MET A 272 -4.23 -7.56 4.79
C MET A 272 -5.32 -6.54 4.51
N LEU A 273 -5.56 -6.21 3.24
CA LEU A 273 -6.55 -5.23 2.76
C LEU A 273 -7.62 -5.88 1.88
N ASN A 274 -7.85 -7.18 2.04
CA ASN A 274 -8.84 -7.92 1.25
C ASN A 274 -10.23 -7.30 1.34
N ARG A 275 -10.86 -7.08 0.18
CA ARG A 275 -12.21 -6.51 0.05
C ARG A 275 -12.40 -5.14 0.70
N SER A 276 -11.32 -4.46 1.06
CA SER A 276 -11.39 -3.12 1.62
C SER A 276 -11.73 -2.09 0.53
N SER A 277 -12.28 -0.97 0.95
CA SER A 277 -12.51 0.19 0.09
C SER A 277 -11.40 1.21 0.30
N LEU A 278 -10.74 1.62 -0.77
CA LEU A 278 -9.66 2.60 -0.82
C LEU A 278 -9.93 3.62 -1.94
N ILE A 279 -11.20 4.01 -2.14
CA ILE A 279 -11.57 4.94 -3.20
C ILE A 279 -10.96 6.31 -2.89
N GLU A 280 -10.28 6.91 -3.88
CA GLU A 280 -9.64 8.22 -3.73
C GLU A 280 -8.63 8.28 -2.55
N THR A 281 -8.10 7.14 -2.11
CA THR A 281 -7.11 7.09 -1.01
C THR A 281 -5.74 7.55 -1.50
N ILE A 282 -5.05 8.33 -0.67
CA ILE A 282 -3.68 8.82 -0.95
C ILE A 282 -2.67 7.83 -0.37
N LEU A 283 -1.94 7.14 -1.24
CA LEU A 283 -0.93 6.12 -0.93
C LEU A 283 0.46 6.48 -1.50
N GLU A 284 0.68 7.73 -1.88
CA GLU A 284 1.94 8.20 -2.44
C GLU A 284 3.14 7.81 -1.57
N ASN A 285 4.14 7.18 -2.20
CA ASN A 285 5.38 6.71 -1.56
C ASN A 285 5.15 5.81 -0.32
N ALA A 286 3.99 5.13 -0.22
CA ALA A 286 3.75 4.15 0.82
C ALA A 286 4.55 2.87 0.57
N ASP A 287 4.99 2.22 1.64
CA ASP A 287 5.57 0.87 1.59
C ASP A 287 4.42 -0.15 1.68
N LEU A 288 4.10 -0.76 0.55
CA LEU A 288 3.00 -1.70 0.35
C LEU A 288 3.53 -3.08 -0.12
N CYS A 289 4.81 -3.39 0.15
CA CYS A 289 5.38 -4.67 -0.26
C CYS A 289 4.64 -5.84 0.40
N TYR A 290 4.30 -6.87 -0.36
CA TYR A 290 3.54 -8.05 0.11
C TYR A 290 2.13 -7.74 0.66
N VAL A 291 1.55 -6.58 0.35
CA VAL A 291 0.18 -6.26 0.77
C VAL A 291 -0.83 -7.11 0.00
N ASP A 292 -1.85 -7.58 0.71
CA ASP A 292 -2.95 -8.34 0.11
C ASP A 292 -4.16 -7.43 -0.17
N PHE A 293 -4.30 -7.00 -1.42
CA PHE A 293 -5.40 -6.21 -1.97
C PHE A 293 -6.44 -7.07 -2.71
N LYS A 294 -6.54 -8.38 -2.45
CA LYS A 294 -7.49 -9.25 -3.16
C LYS A 294 -8.91 -8.69 -3.10
N ARG A 295 -9.50 -8.44 -4.27
CA ARG A 295 -10.85 -7.85 -4.44
C ARG A 295 -11.04 -6.49 -3.76
N ALA A 296 -9.98 -5.76 -3.45
CA ALA A 296 -10.08 -4.41 -2.90
C ALA A 296 -10.51 -3.41 -3.99
N ASN A 297 -11.11 -2.29 -3.57
CA ASN A 297 -11.51 -1.21 -4.46
C ASN A 297 -10.58 -0.01 -4.29
N LEU A 298 -9.64 0.17 -5.21
CA LEU A 298 -8.67 1.27 -5.28
C LEU A 298 -9.01 2.27 -6.40
N GLN A 299 -10.28 2.41 -6.77
CA GLN A 299 -10.68 3.35 -7.81
C GLN A 299 -10.17 4.76 -7.51
N ASN A 300 -9.51 5.38 -8.48
CA ASN A 300 -8.91 6.72 -8.38
C ASN A 300 -7.90 6.89 -7.22
N ALA A 301 -7.33 5.81 -6.69
CA ALA A 301 -6.31 5.92 -5.64
C ALA A 301 -5.00 6.53 -6.18
N GLU A 302 -4.30 7.28 -5.33
CA GLU A 302 -3.01 7.91 -5.66
C GLU A 302 -1.86 7.06 -5.12
N LEU A 303 -1.22 6.28 -5.99
CA LEU A 303 -0.15 5.32 -5.66
C LEU A 303 1.21 5.74 -6.27
N GLU A 304 1.42 7.03 -6.55
CA GLU A 304 2.66 7.51 -7.15
C GLU A 304 3.88 7.15 -6.27
N GLY A 305 4.86 6.47 -6.88
CA GLY A 305 6.09 6.04 -6.21
C GLY A 305 5.88 5.00 -5.10
N ALA A 306 4.70 4.36 -5.00
CA ALA A 306 4.45 3.35 -3.98
C ALA A 306 5.28 2.07 -4.23
N GLY A 307 5.75 1.43 -3.16
CA GLY A 307 6.44 0.14 -3.21
C GLY A 307 5.43 -1.00 -3.12
N LEU A 308 5.10 -1.63 -4.25
CA LEU A 308 4.08 -2.68 -4.41
C LEU A 308 4.69 -4.04 -4.82
N GLU A 309 5.97 -4.27 -4.51
CA GLU A 309 6.65 -5.51 -4.83
C GLU A 309 5.89 -6.71 -4.22
N ASN A 310 5.61 -7.72 -5.04
CA ASN A 310 4.84 -8.92 -4.65
C ASN A 310 3.45 -8.63 -4.06
N ALA A 311 2.87 -7.45 -4.27
CA ALA A 311 1.51 -7.15 -3.80
C ALA A 311 0.46 -7.99 -4.55
N ASN A 312 -0.60 -8.40 -3.86
CA ASN A 312 -1.67 -9.21 -4.43
C ASN A 312 -2.90 -8.35 -4.77
N PHE A 313 -3.17 -8.15 -6.05
CA PHE A 313 -4.29 -7.40 -6.60
C PHE A 313 -5.31 -8.30 -7.32
N TYR A 314 -5.35 -9.61 -7.04
CA TYR A 314 -6.29 -10.52 -7.71
C TYR A 314 -7.73 -9.98 -7.65
N LYS A 315 -8.33 -9.75 -8.83
CA LYS A 315 -9.67 -9.15 -9.00
C LYS A 315 -9.89 -7.79 -8.30
N ALA A 316 -8.82 -7.04 -8.03
CA ALA A 316 -8.93 -5.69 -7.46
C ALA A 316 -9.40 -4.68 -8.53
N ASN A 317 -10.06 -3.62 -8.09
CA ASN A 317 -10.44 -2.50 -8.97
C ASN A 317 -9.46 -1.32 -8.78
N LEU A 318 -8.60 -1.07 -9.76
CA LEU A 318 -7.68 0.06 -9.83
C LEU A 318 -8.07 1.05 -10.95
N SER A 319 -9.34 1.06 -11.39
CA SER A 319 -9.76 1.96 -12.47
C SER A 319 -9.46 3.42 -12.13
N GLY A 320 -8.82 4.12 -13.07
CA GLY A 320 -8.40 5.52 -12.90
C GLY A 320 -7.29 5.77 -11.87
N ALA A 321 -6.71 4.73 -11.25
CA ALA A 321 -5.66 4.92 -10.24
C ALA A 321 -4.36 5.48 -10.85
N CYS A 322 -3.63 6.29 -10.07
CA CYS A 322 -2.33 6.82 -10.46
C CYS A 322 -1.21 5.96 -9.86
N LEU A 323 -0.57 5.13 -10.66
CA LEU A 323 0.55 4.24 -10.33
C LEU A 323 1.88 4.72 -10.94
N SER A 324 1.99 6.01 -11.24
CA SER A 324 3.21 6.56 -11.85
C SER A 324 4.44 6.25 -10.99
N ARG A 325 5.51 5.73 -11.60
CA ARG A 325 6.75 5.35 -10.92
C ARG A 325 6.58 4.35 -9.76
N ALA A 326 5.44 3.66 -9.66
CA ALA A 326 5.23 2.63 -8.67
C ALA A 326 6.08 1.39 -9.00
N ASN A 327 6.57 0.72 -7.96
CA ASN A 327 7.28 -0.55 -8.10
C ASN A 327 6.29 -1.70 -7.92
N LEU A 328 5.86 -2.32 -9.02
CA LEU A 328 4.92 -3.45 -9.09
C LEU A 328 5.63 -4.76 -9.48
N ILE A 329 6.93 -4.88 -9.22
CA ILE A 329 7.70 -6.08 -9.59
C ILE A 329 7.05 -7.32 -8.96
N ALA A 330 6.82 -8.34 -9.79
CA ALA A 330 6.18 -9.61 -9.41
C ALA A 330 4.80 -9.46 -8.73
N ALA A 331 4.11 -8.33 -8.93
CA ALA A 331 2.76 -8.15 -8.41
C ALA A 331 1.76 -9.12 -9.07
N LYS A 332 0.80 -9.62 -8.29
CA LYS A 332 -0.27 -10.52 -8.76
C LYS A 332 -1.49 -9.69 -9.16
N LEU A 333 -1.66 -9.38 -10.44
CA LEU A 333 -2.72 -8.53 -10.99
C LEU A 333 -3.75 -9.32 -11.83
N CYS A 334 -3.84 -10.65 -11.66
CA CYS A 334 -4.74 -11.48 -12.44
C CYS A 334 -6.20 -10.99 -12.30
N SER A 335 -6.86 -10.82 -13.45
CA SER A 335 -8.22 -10.28 -13.56
C SER A 335 -8.46 -8.94 -12.86
N ALA A 336 -7.40 -8.16 -12.58
CA ALA A 336 -7.55 -6.82 -12.00
C ALA A 336 -8.07 -5.82 -13.05
N ASN A 337 -8.83 -4.82 -12.59
CA ASN A 337 -9.29 -3.73 -13.44
C ASN A 337 -8.36 -2.53 -13.31
N LEU A 338 -7.49 -2.29 -14.29
CA LEU A 338 -6.63 -1.12 -14.44
C LEU A 338 -7.11 -0.18 -15.58
N SER A 339 -8.38 -0.22 -15.96
CA SER A 339 -8.89 0.66 -17.02
C SER A 339 -8.65 2.12 -16.66
N ASP A 340 -8.19 2.91 -17.64
CA ASP A 340 -7.89 4.34 -17.47
C ASP A 340 -6.79 4.65 -16.42
N ALA A 341 -6.08 3.65 -15.89
CA ALA A 341 -5.01 3.85 -14.91
C ALA A 341 -3.77 4.53 -15.52
N ILE A 342 -3.02 5.27 -14.69
CA ILE A 342 -1.80 5.99 -15.10
C ILE A 342 -0.57 5.27 -14.53
N LEU A 343 0.18 4.58 -15.38
CA LEU A 343 1.34 3.73 -15.04
C LEU A 343 2.65 4.28 -15.62
N ARG A 344 2.79 5.61 -15.71
CA ARG A 344 3.97 6.24 -16.33
C ARG A 344 5.26 5.87 -15.61
N GLY A 345 6.19 5.24 -16.31
CA GLY A 345 7.47 4.81 -15.74
C GLY A 345 7.35 3.84 -14.56
N ALA A 346 6.21 3.15 -14.41
CA ALA A 346 6.06 2.10 -13.41
C ALA A 346 6.90 0.87 -13.77
N ASP A 347 7.30 0.08 -12.78
CA ASP A 347 8.00 -1.18 -12.99
C ASP A 347 7.06 -2.35 -12.69
N LEU A 348 6.56 -3.02 -13.73
CA LEU A 348 5.73 -4.22 -13.70
C LEU A 348 6.52 -5.47 -14.12
N SER A 349 7.85 -5.46 -14.01
CA SER A 349 8.66 -6.62 -14.38
C SER A 349 8.18 -7.88 -13.65
N GLN A 350 8.03 -8.99 -14.39
CA GLN A 350 7.53 -10.27 -13.87
C GLN A 350 6.12 -10.23 -13.24
N ALA A 351 5.36 -9.14 -13.41
CA ALA A 351 3.99 -9.09 -12.89
C ALA A 351 3.07 -10.05 -13.65
N ASN A 352 2.12 -10.66 -12.94
CA ASN A 352 1.08 -11.47 -13.56
C ASN A 352 -0.17 -10.62 -13.79
N LEU A 353 -0.40 -10.24 -15.05
CA LEU A 353 -1.53 -9.44 -15.55
C LEU A 353 -2.53 -10.30 -16.34
N THR A 354 -2.54 -11.62 -16.14
CA THR A 354 -3.42 -12.53 -16.90
C THR A 354 -4.89 -12.13 -16.77
N GLY A 355 -5.57 -11.91 -17.90
CA GLY A 355 -6.96 -11.47 -17.94
C GLY A 355 -7.21 -10.07 -17.35
N ALA A 356 -6.19 -9.27 -17.10
CA ALA A 356 -6.35 -7.91 -16.55
C ALA A 356 -6.94 -6.96 -17.60
N ASN A 357 -7.75 -6.00 -17.14
CA ASN A 357 -8.27 -4.94 -17.99
C ASN A 357 -7.38 -3.70 -17.88
N LEU A 358 -6.59 -3.41 -18.91
CA LEU A 358 -5.71 -2.24 -19.05
C LEU A 358 -6.23 -1.27 -20.12
N SER A 359 -7.50 -1.38 -20.52
CA SER A 359 -8.07 -0.53 -21.58
C SER A 359 -7.90 0.96 -21.26
N ARG A 360 -7.48 1.74 -22.26
CA ARG A 360 -7.20 3.20 -22.17
C ARG A 360 -6.16 3.60 -21.12
N SER A 361 -5.42 2.67 -20.53
CA SER A 361 -4.39 2.98 -19.54
C SER A 361 -3.18 3.68 -20.16
N ILE A 362 -2.45 4.46 -19.35
CA ILE A 362 -1.26 5.21 -19.76
C ILE A 362 -0.01 4.52 -19.20
N ILE A 363 0.61 3.64 -19.98
CA ILE A 363 1.77 2.79 -19.62
C ILE A 363 3.08 3.35 -20.20
N ARG A 364 3.13 4.65 -20.54
CA ARG A 364 4.28 5.26 -21.21
C ARG A 364 5.58 5.10 -20.41
N GLY A 365 6.61 4.56 -21.05
CA GLY A 365 7.94 4.37 -20.45
C GLY A 365 8.00 3.34 -19.32
N ALA A 366 6.93 2.58 -19.08
CA ALA A 366 6.91 1.56 -18.04
C ALA A 366 7.76 0.34 -18.44
N THR A 367 8.23 -0.40 -17.44
CA THR A 367 8.95 -1.66 -17.63
C THR A 367 8.00 -2.82 -17.35
N LEU A 368 7.88 -3.77 -18.27
CA LEU A 368 7.03 -4.97 -18.20
C LEU A 368 7.83 -6.21 -18.60
N ILE A 369 9.14 -6.22 -18.32
CA ILE A 369 10.03 -7.29 -18.77
C ILE A 369 9.59 -8.63 -18.17
N GLY A 370 9.30 -9.59 -19.04
CA GLY A 370 8.79 -10.91 -18.67
C GLY A 370 7.48 -10.91 -17.88
N ALA A 371 6.70 -9.83 -17.95
CA ALA A 371 5.34 -9.85 -17.42
C ALA A 371 4.46 -10.84 -18.20
N ILE A 372 3.41 -11.34 -17.55
CA ILE A 372 2.43 -12.25 -18.16
C ILE A 372 1.15 -11.47 -18.39
N LEU A 373 0.87 -11.10 -19.64
CA LEU A 373 -0.31 -10.35 -20.09
C LEU A 373 -1.28 -11.24 -20.89
N ASN A 374 -1.25 -12.55 -20.70
CA ASN A 374 -2.11 -13.46 -21.45
C ASN A 374 -3.58 -13.09 -21.24
N ASN A 375 -4.39 -13.08 -22.31
CA ASN A 375 -5.80 -12.68 -22.27
C ASN A 375 -6.08 -11.27 -21.72
N ALA A 376 -5.06 -10.41 -21.60
CA ALA A 376 -5.27 -9.06 -21.09
C ALA A 376 -5.90 -8.14 -22.15
N ASN A 377 -6.75 -7.22 -21.70
CA ASN A 377 -7.33 -6.19 -22.56
C ASN A 377 -6.49 -4.91 -22.49
N LEU A 378 -5.77 -4.59 -23.56
CA LEU A 378 -4.99 -3.36 -23.76
C LEU A 378 -5.59 -2.44 -24.84
N THR A 379 -6.89 -2.56 -25.11
CA THR A 379 -7.57 -1.71 -26.10
C THR A 379 -7.35 -0.22 -25.82
N ASP A 380 -6.97 0.54 -26.84
CA ASP A 380 -6.65 1.97 -26.76
C ASP A 380 -5.56 2.36 -25.74
N ALA A 381 -4.79 1.41 -25.21
CA ALA A 381 -3.74 1.68 -24.22
C ALA A 381 -2.54 2.43 -24.83
N ILE A 382 -1.86 3.24 -24.02
CA ILE A 382 -0.71 4.05 -24.44
C ILE A 382 0.59 3.46 -23.87
N LEU A 383 1.29 2.68 -24.68
CA LEU A 383 2.53 1.95 -24.37
C LEU A 383 3.77 2.58 -25.05
N VAL A 384 3.74 3.89 -25.30
CA VAL A 384 4.85 4.57 -25.99
C VAL A 384 6.14 4.42 -25.17
N ARG A 385 7.22 3.95 -25.78
CA ARG A 385 8.52 3.70 -25.14
C ARG A 385 8.50 2.72 -23.95
N SER A 386 7.43 1.95 -23.76
CA SER A 386 7.44 0.91 -22.73
C SER A 386 8.31 -0.28 -23.15
N ASN A 387 8.79 -1.03 -22.16
CA ASN A 387 9.61 -2.22 -22.39
C ASN A 387 8.82 -3.49 -22.04
N LEU A 388 8.40 -4.25 -23.04
CA LEU A 388 7.71 -5.53 -22.91
C LEU A 388 8.61 -6.69 -23.35
N SER A 389 9.94 -6.53 -23.23
CA SER A 389 10.86 -7.57 -23.69
C SER A 389 10.62 -8.86 -22.91
N ASP A 390 10.62 -9.99 -23.62
CA ASP A 390 10.33 -11.33 -23.11
C ASP A 390 8.97 -11.51 -22.41
N SER A 391 8.03 -10.57 -22.54
CA SER A 391 6.71 -10.73 -21.94
C SER A 391 5.86 -11.73 -22.73
N SER A 392 4.94 -12.39 -22.04
CA SER A 392 3.92 -13.23 -22.69
C SER A 392 2.67 -12.40 -22.87
N CYS A 393 2.23 -12.21 -24.11
CA CYS A 393 1.02 -11.46 -24.48
C CYS A 393 0.07 -12.34 -25.30
N CYS A 394 0.06 -13.66 -25.04
CA CYS A 394 -0.76 -14.59 -25.80
C CYS A 394 -2.25 -14.24 -25.66
N GLU A 395 -3.00 -14.24 -26.76
CA GLU A 395 -4.45 -13.93 -26.79
C GLU A 395 -4.82 -12.53 -26.26
N ALA A 396 -3.84 -11.63 -26.04
CA ALA A 396 -4.09 -10.30 -25.54
C ALA A 396 -4.65 -9.36 -26.62
N ASP A 397 -5.51 -8.42 -26.22
CA ASP A 397 -6.13 -7.46 -27.13
C ASP A 397 -5.45 -6.09 -27.08
N PHE A 398 -4.65 -5.78 -28.10
CA PHE A 398 -3.98 -4.51 -28.34
C PHE A 398 -4.69 -3.65 -29.40
N THR A 399 -5.99 -3.85 -29.64
CA THR A 399 -6.72 -3.06 -30.65
C THR A 399 -6.56 -1.55 -30.40
N ASN A 400 -6.12 -0.83 -31.43
CA ASN A 400 -5.78 0.60 -31.41
C ASN A 400 -4.67 1.03 -30.41
N ALA A 401 -3.99 0.09 -29.75
CA ALA A 401 -2.95 0.41 -28.77
C ALA A 401 -1.76 1.15 -29.42
N ARG A 402 -1.11 2.02 -28.65
CA ARG A 402 0.02 2.85 -29.10
C ARG A 402 1.33 2.34 -28.52
N LEU A 403 2.05 1.52 -29.28
CA LEU A 403 3.36 0.94 -28.93
C LEU A 403 4.53 1.61 -29.69
N ASN A 404 4.38 2.88 -30.07
CA ASN A 404 5.44 3.60 -30.79
C ASN A 404 6.74 3.56 -29.98
N ARG A 405 7.82 3.10 -30.63
CA ARG A 405 9.15 2.96 -29.99
C ARG A 405 9.18 2.09 -28.74
N ALA A 406 8.23 1.16 -28.60
CA ALA A 406 8.30 0.16 -27.54
C ALA A 406 9.43 -0.86 -27.81
N TYR A 407 9.93 -1.46 -26.74
CA TYR A 407 10.87 -2.58 -26.80
C TYR A 407 10.09 -3.87 -26.65
N LEU A 408 10.10 -4.69 -27.68
CA LEU A 408 9.29 -5.88 -27.88
C LEU A 408 10.18 -7.08 -28.21
N SER A 409 11.45 -7.06 -27.79
CA SER A 409 12.37 -8.15 -28.09
C SER A 409 11.96 -9.41 -27.34
N GLY A 410 11.82 -10.55 -28.04
CA GLY A 410 11.45 -11.83 -27.41
C GLY A 410 10.00 -11.93 -26.93
N VAL A 411 9.17 -10.93 -27.19
CA VAL A 411 7.76 -10.95 -26.77
C VAL A 411 6.99 -12.06 -27.50
N SER A 412 6.07 -12.71 -26.80
CA SER A 412 5.07 -13.58 -27.43
C SER A 412 3.76 -12.84 -27.66
N PHE A 413 3.37 -12.65 -28.91
CA PHE A 413 2.07 -12.18 -29.37
C PHE A 413 1.26 -13.31 -30.02
N GLU A 414 1.51 -14.57 -29.65
CA GLU A 414 0.76 -15.71 -30.19
C GLU A 414 -0.75 -15.52 -29.98
N ASP A 415 -1.54 -15.67 -31.06
CA ASP A 415 -2.99 -15.43 -31.07
C ASP A 415 -3.45 -14.02 -30.61
N ALA A 416 -2.54 -13.06 -30.44
CA ALA A 416 -2.88 -11.73 -29.97
C ALA A 416 -3.60 -10.89 -31.05
N ILE A 417 -4.44 -9.95 -30.61
CA ILE A 417 -5.14 -9.02 -31.50
C ILE A 417 -4.41 -7.68 -31.49
N LEU A 418 -3.78 -7.31 -32.59
CA LEU A 418 -3.08 -6.03 -32.79
C LEU A 418 -3.75 -5.17 -33.88
N THR A 419 -5.07 -5.31 -34.06
CA THR A 419 -5.82 -4.55 -35.07
C THR A 419 -5.63 -3.05 -34.87
N ASN A 420 -5.18 -2.34 -35.92
CA ASN A 420 -4.86 -0.90 -35.91
C ASN A 420 -3.83 -0.45 -34.87
N ALA A 421 -3.10 -1.39 -34.23
CA ALA A 421 -2.06 -1.05 -33.27
C ALA A 421 -0.94 -0.25 -33.96
N ARG A 422 -0.33 0.69 -33.22
CA ARG A 422 0.73 1.57 -33.73
C ARG A 422 2.07 1.16 -33.13
N LEU A 423 2.87 0.44 -33.88
CA LEU A 423 4.19 -0.06 -33.50
C LEU A 423 5.33 0.70 -34.19
N SER A 424 5.08 1.86 -34.81
CA SER A 424 6.10 2.55 -35.61
C SER A 424 7.37 2.79 -34.81
N GLY A 425 8.51 2.39 -35.36
CA GLY A 425 9.80 2.48 -34.67
C GLY A 425 9.98 1.53 -33.49
N ALA A 426 9.15 0.51 -33.28
CA ALA A 426 9.38 -0.45 -32.20
C ALA A 426 10.59 -1.36 -32.48
N ALA A 427 11.30 -1.75 -31.43
CA ALA A 427 12.36 -2.75 -31.47
C ALA A 427 11.75 -4.13 -31.23
N VAL A 428 11.56 -4.91 -32.29
CA VAL A 428 10.75 -6.15 -32.30
C VAL A 428 11.63 -7.33 -32.70
N LEU A 429 12.73 -7.54 -31.98
CA LEU A 429 13.72 -8.57 -32.30
C LEU A 429 13.27 -9.92 -31.77
N ARG A 430 13.25 -10.97 -32.59
CA ARG A 430 12.88 -12.34 -32.15
C ARG A 430 11.51 -12.42 -31.46
N ALA A 431 10.54 -11.64 -31.92
CA ALA A 431 9.18 -11.70 -31.41
C ALA A 431 8.39 -12.82 -32.09
N TYR A 432 7.38 -13.36 -31.40
CA TYR A 432 6.49 -14.40 -31.92
C TYR A 432 5.12 -13.79 -32.21
N PHE A 433 4.68 -13.79 -33.46
CA PHE A 433 3.38 -13.30 -33.91
C PHE A 433 2.52 -14.45 -34.48
N ASN A 434 2.81 -15.69 -34.10
CA ASN A 434 2.14 -16.87 -34.63
C ASN A 434 0.62 -16.71 -34.49
N ARG A 435 -0.13 -16.83 -35.59
CA ARG A 435 -1.60 -16.65 -35.65
C ARG A 435 -2.16 -15.29 -35.18
N ALA A 436 -1.29 -14.30 -34.94
CA ALA A 436 -1.72 -12.97 -34.48
C ALA A 436 -2.52 -12.19 -35.54
N ILE A 437 -3.43 -11.34 -35.09
CA ILE A 437 -4.28 -10.50 -35.94
C ILE A 437 -3.73 -9.07 -36.00
N LEU A 438 -3.03 -8.71 -37.06
CA LEU A 438 -2.40 -7.39 -37.27
C LEU A 438 -3.11 -6.53 -38.33
N HIS A 439 -4.42 -6.70 -38.53
CA HIS A 439 -5.17 -5.94 -39.53
C HIS A 439 -4.98 -4.42 -39.34
N GLY A 440 -4.54 -3.72 -40.38
CA GLY A 440 -4.33 -2.25 -40.33
C GLY A 440 -3.20 -1.77 -39.41
N ALA A 441 -2.42 -2.67 -38.80
CA ALA A 441 -1.36 -2.31 -37.87
C ALA A 441 -0.26 -1.48 -38.54
N GLN A 442 0.30 -0.52 -37.82
CA GLN A 442 1.37 0.37 -38.29
C GLN A 442 2.73 -0.09 -37.73
N LEU A 443 3.46 -0.89 -38.51
CA LEU A 443 4.80 -1.40 -38.20
C LEU A 443 5.89 -0.74 -39.06
N ASN A 444 5.68 0.50 -39.52
CA ASN A 444 6.69 1.20 -40.30
C ASN A 444 7.92 1.51 -39.45
N ARG A 445 9.12 1.35 -40.04
CA ARG A 445 10.42 1.57 -39.38
C ARG A 445 10.66 0.69 -38.14
N THR A 446 10.04 -0.48 -38.06
CA THR A 446 10.29 -1.45 -36.98
C THR A 446 11.50 -2.32 -37.25
N TYR A 447 12.07 -2.87 -36.18
CA TYR A 447 13.21 -3.80 -36.24
C TYR A 447 12.71 -5.21 -35.99
N LEU A 448 12.30 -5.92 -37.03
CA LEU A 448 11.59 -7.20 -36.92
C LEU A 448 12.48 -8.43 -37.04
N SER A 449 13.80 -8.25 -37.18
CA SER A 449 14.74 -9.34 -37.48
C SER A 449 14.52 -10.58 -36.58
N TYR A 450 14.61 -11.76 -37.18
CA TYR A 450 14.43 -13.06 -36.52
C TYR A 450 13.04 -13.31 -35.89
N SER A 451 12.04 -12.46 -36.16
CA SER A 451 10.69 -12.67 -35.66
C SER A 451 9.94 -13.71 -36.46
N ASP A 452 8.93 -14.31 -35.82
CA ASP A 452 8.07 -15.33 -36.41
C ASP A 452 6.67 -14.77 -36.69
N PHE A 453 6.26 -14.76 -37.95
CA PHE A 453 4.91 -14.37 -38.40
C PHE A 453 4.13 -15.55 -38.97
N ASP A 454 4.44 -16.78 -38.56
CA ASP A 454 3.72 -17.95 -39.09
C ASP A 454 2.21 -17.81 -38.88
N SER A 455 1.45 -17.95 -39.97
CA SER A 455 -0.01 -17.85 -39.97
C SER A 455 -0.58 -16.51 -39.46
N ALA A 456 0.24 -15.47 -39.35
CA ALA A 456 -0.20 -14.14 -38.93
C ALA A 456 -1.05 -13.45 -40.02
N MET A 457 -2.03 -12.64 -39.59
CA MET A 457 -2.93 -11.90 -40.49
C MET A 457 -2.58 -10.41 -40.52
N LEU A 458 -1.94 -9.94 -41.59
CA LEU A 458 -1.43 -8.57 -41.72
C LEU A 458 -2.19 -7.71 -42.75
N ASN A 459 -3.43 -8.07 -43.11
CA ASN A 459 -4.15 -7.34 -44.16
C ASN A 459 -4.21 -5.83 -43.88
N ASN A 460 -3.89 -5.02 -44.90
CA ASN A 460 -3.80 -3.56 -44.82
C ASN A 460 -2.76 -3.00 -43.81
N ALA A 461 -1.87 -3.84 -43.26
CA ALA A 461 -0.81 -3.39 -42.38
C ALA A 461 0.28 -2.61 -43.15
N ASN A 462 1.07 -1.85 -42.42
CA ASN A 462 2.13 -1.01 -42.98
C ASN A 462 3.49 -1.43 -42.40
N LEU A 463 4.36 -2.00 -43.22
CA LEU A 463 5.71 -2.40 -42.85
C LEU A 463 6.80 -1.55 -43.51
N VAL A 464 6.46 -0.40 -44.12
CA VAL A 464 7.42 0.43 -44.87
C VAL A 464 8.67 0.77 -44.03
N ALA A 465 9.84 0.61 -44.63
CA ALA A 465 11.16 0.89 -44.07
C ALA A 465 11.51 0.08 -42.80
N SER A 466 10.87 -1.07 -42.58
CA SER A 466 11.25 -2.00 -41.51
C SER A 466 12.37 -2.95 -41.92
N THR A 467 13.12 -3.43 -40.92
CA THR A 467 14.18 -4.45 -41.08
C THR A 467 13.59 -5.84 -40.89
N LEU A 468 13.71 -6.68 -41.91
CA LEU A 468 13.03 -7.98 -42.03
C LEU A 468 14.00 -9.15 -42.16
N VAL A 469 15.22 -9.01 -41.64
CA VAL A 469 16.27 -10.04 -41.76
C VAL A 469 15.84 -11.33 -41.05
N ARG A 470 15.81 -12.44 -41.81
CA ARG A 470 15.48 -13.78 -41.28
C ARG A 470 14.14 -13.85 -40.55
N VAL A 471 13.17 -13.06 -41.00
CA VAL A 471 11.78 -13.17 -40.51
C VAL A 471 11.11 -14.38 -41.14
N ASN A 472 10.40 -15.16 -40.32
CA ASN A 472 9.57 -16.26 -40.80
C ASN A 472 8.22 -15.71 -41.26
N TRP A 473 7.87 -15.95 -42.53
CA TRP A 473 6.62 -15.50 -43.16
C TRP A 473 5.75 -16.69 -43.63
N ASN A 474 5.95 -17.87 -43.03
CA ASN A 474 5.21 -19.05 -43.42
C ASN A 474 3.70 -18.83 -43.21
N SER A 475 2.89 -19.21 -44.19
CA SER A 475 1.42 -19.06 -44.14
C SER A 475 0.87 -17.66 -43.78
N ALA A 476 1.70 -16.61 -43.77
CA ALA A 476 1.26 -15.27 -43.43
C ALA A 476 0.28 -14.75 -44.49
N ILE A 477 -0.74 -14.04 -44.05
CA ILE A 477 -1.77 -13.44 -44.91
C ILE A 477 -1.50 -11.94 -44.99
N VAL A 478 -1.16 -11.44 -46.18
CA VAL A 478 -0.59 -10.10 -46.38
C VAL A 478 -1.33 -9.26 -47.44
N GLN A 479 -2.65 -9.41 -47.54
CA GLN A 479 -3.43 -8.72 -48.55
C GLN A 479 -3.39 -7.20 -48.34
N ASN A 480 -2.99 -6.44 -49.36
CA ASN A 480 -2.78 -4.99 -49.31
C ASN A 480 -1.80 -4.54 -48.21
N THR A 481 -0.94 -5.43 -47.72
CA THR A 481 0.09 -5.07 -46.75
C THR A 481 1.21 -4.33 -47.48
N ARG A 482 1.61 -3.18 -46.96
CA ARG A 482 2.61 -2.31 -47.62
C ARG A 482 4.04 -2.69 -47.20
N PHE A 483 4.84 -3.12 -48.15
CA PHE A 483 6.26 -3.45 -48.02
C PHE A 483 7.10 -2.55 -48.95
N GLY A 484 7.47 -1.35 -48.49
CA GLY A 484 8.30 -0.40 -49.26
C GLY A 484 9.60 -0.05 -48.54
N GLY A 485 10.74 0.01 -49.24
CA GLY A 485 12.03 0.43 -48.65
C GLY A 485 12.57 -0.51 -47.55
N ASN A 486 12.11 -1.76 -47.50
CA ASN A 486 12.52 -2.76 -46.51
C ASN A 486 13.92 -3.32 -46.79
N GLN A 487 14.60 -3.71 -45.71
CA GLN A 487 15.89 -4.42 -45.77
C GLN A 487 15.72 -5.86 -45.26
N GLY A 488 16.49 -6.81 -45.80
CA GLY A 488 16.56 -8.19 -45.28
C GLY A 488 15.60 -9.22 -45.91
N LEU A 489 14.67 -8.82 -46.78
CA LEU A 489 13.86 -9.75 -47.58
C LEU A 489 14.66 -10.28 -48.78
N ILE A 490 14.76 -11.60 -48.90
CA ILE A 490 15.33 -12.25 -50.10
C ILE A 490 14.31 -12.36 -51.24
N SER A 491 14.76 -12.41 -52.50
CA SER A 491 13.87 -12.39 -53.68
C SER A 491 12.75 -13.44 -53.66
N PRO A 492 12.99 -14.72 -53.29
CA PRO A 492 11.92 -15.72 -53.23
C PRO A 492 10.83 -15.40 -52.20
N GLN A 493 11.20 -14.82 -51.05
CA GLN A 493 10.23 -14.38 -50.04
C GLN A 493 9.40 -13.22 -50.57
N ARG A 494 10.04 -12.23 -51.22
CA ARG A 494 9.35 -11.08 -51.80
C ARG A 494 8.32 -11.52 -52.85
N GLU A 495 8.70 -12.40 -53.78
CA GLU A 495 7.79 -12.91 -54.81
C GLU A 495 6.59 -13.64 -54.21
N LYS A 496 6.82 -14.48 -53.20
CA LYS A 496 5.74 -15.19 -52.48
C LYS A 496 4.76 -14.22 -51.82
N LEU A 497 5.27 -13.22 -51.10
CA LEU A 497 4.44 -12.20 -50.44
C LEU A 497 3.66 -11.37 -51.48
N GLN A 498 4.29 -11.02 -52.61
CA GLN A 498 3.64 -10.27 -53.68
C GLN A 498 2.48 -11.06 -54.32
N GLN A 499 2.65 -12.37 -54.52
CA GLN A 499 1.58 -13.26 -54.99
C GLN A 499 0.40 -13.34 -54.01
N GLN A 500 0.65 -13.14 -52.72
CA GLN A 500 -0.37 -13.08 -51.67
C GLN A 500 -1.04 -11.70 -51.55
N GLY A 501 -0.72 -10.75 -52.44
CA GLY A 501 -1.34 -9.42 -52.48
C GLY A 501 -0.60 -8.35 -51.68
N ALA A 502 0.65 -8.59 -51.28
CA ALA A 502 1.49 -7.56 -50.69
C ALA A 502 1.86 -6.46 -51.72
N ASP A 503 1.82 -5.21 -51.28
CA ASP A 503 2.14 -4.04 -52.09
C ASP A 503 3.60 -3.61 -51.88
N PHE A 504 4.41 -3.74 -52.92
CA PHE A 504 5.80 -3.26 -52.97
C PHE A 504 5.98 -1.98 -53.82
N SER A 505 4.90 -1.43 -54.36
CA SER A 505 4.95 -0.31 -55.33
C SER A 505 5.29 1.05 -54.70
N LEU A 506 5.15 1.16 -53.37
CA LEU A 506 5.46 2.37 -52.61
C LEU A 506 6.97 2.51 -52.34
N LEU A 507 7.70 3.07 -53.31
CA LEU A 507 8.56 4.21 -52.97
C LEU A 507 7.62 5.41 -52.74
N PRO A 508 7.88 6.35 -51.80
CA PRO A 508 7.00 7.49 -51.58
C PRO A 508 6.78 8.24 -52.90
N LEU A 509 5.57 8.77 -53.13
CA LEU A 509 5.25 9.60 -54.28
C LEU A 509 6.32 10.68 -54.48
N PRO A 510 6.68 11.06 -55.73
CA PRO A 510 7.79 11.98 -56.01
C PRO A 510 7.72 13.34 -55.30
N ASP A 511 6.53 13.79 -54.91
CA ASP A 511 6.30 15.07 -54.20
C ASP A 511 6.35 14.93 -52.66
N GLU A 512 6.45 13.70 -52.13
CA GLU A 512 6.62 13.39 -50.69
C GLU A 512 7.99 12.76 -50.38
N MET A 513 8.89 12.63 -51.36
CA MET A 513 10.28 12.26 -51.05
C MET A 513 10.86 13.34 -50.14
N PRO A 514 11.22 13.01 -48.88
CA PRO A 514 12.14 13.86 -48.16
C PRO A 514 13.39 13.93 -49.05
N SER A 515 13.87 15.13 -49.33
CA SER A 515 15.16 15.29 -49.99
C SER A 515 16.18 14.38 -49.29
N SER A 516 17.18 13.85 -50.00
CA SER A 516 18.15 12.91 -49.40
C SER A 516 18.91 13.47 -48.17
N MET A 517 18.77 14.77 -47.87
CA MET A 517 19.09 15.39 -46.58
C MET A 517 18.03 15.12 -45.49
N GLN A 518 16.75 15.39 -45.73
CA GLN A 518 15.67 15.10 -44.77
C GLN A 518 15.58 13.60 -44.42
N LEU A 519 15.95 12.73 -45.36
CA LEU A 519 15.99 11.28 -45.14
C LEU A 519 17.16 10.89 -44.22
N LEU A 520 18.35 11.52 -44.40
CA LEU A 520 19.50 11.40 -43.50
C LEU A 520 19.16 11.95 -42.10
N GLU A 521 18.57 13.14 -42.01
CA GLU A 521 18.14 13.78 -40.75
C GLU A 521 17.11 12.92 -40.00
N SER A 522 16.15 12.32 -40.71
CA SER A 522 15.18 11.39 -40.15
C SER A 522 15.86 10.15 -39.54
N PHE A 523 16.85 9.57 -40.21
CA PHE A 523 17.57 8.41 -39.68
C PHE A 523 18.47 8.77 -38.52
N GLN A 524 19.20 9.89 -38.60
CA GLN A 524 19.99 10.40 -37.49
C GLN A 524 19.13 10.70 -36.27
N SER A 525 17.96 11.32 -36.45
CA SER A 525 17.01 11.54 -35.36
C SER A 525 16.49 10.24 -34.73
N ASP A 526 16.14 9.22 -35.53
CA ASP A 526 15.70 7.94 -34.98
C ASP A 526 16.83 7.22 -34.23
N LEU A 527 18.05 7.24 -34.78
CA LEU A 527 19.25 6.70 -34.13
C LEU A 527 19.59 7.44 -32.84
N SER A 528 19.51 8.77 -32.81
CA SER A 528 19.69 9.56 -31.58
C SER A 528 18.62 9.24 -30.55
N ASP A 529 17.36 9.08 -30.96
CA ASP A 529 16.30 8.59 -30.07
C ASP A 529 16.62 7.18 -29.53
N ARG A 530 17.24 6.31 -30.33
CA ARG A 530 17.71 4.97 -29.90
C ARG A 530 18.88 4.99 -28.92
N LEU A 531 19.72 6.02 -28.96
CA LEU A 531 20.78 6.21 -27.96
C LEU A 531 20.20 6.68 -26.62
N ILE A 532 19.20 7.58 -26.65
CA ILE A 532 18.46 7.96 -25.43
C ILE A 532 17.82 6.73 -24.79
N ASP A 533 17.20 5.90 -25.63
CA ASP A 533 16.64 4.61 -25.30
C ASP A 533 17.67 3.65 -24.63
N LEU A 534 18.92 3.64 -25.09
CA LEU A 534 20.04 2.87 -24.51
C LEU A 534 20.50 3.45 -23.16
N ASP A 535 20.59 4.76 -23.04
CA ASP A 535 20.90 5.42 -21.76
C ASP A 535 19.83 5.12 -20.71
N GLU A 536 18.55 5.21 -21.07
CA GLU A 536 17.42 4.85 -20.20
C GLU A 536 17.51 3.38 -19.77
N ALA A 537 17.88 2.46 -20.66
CA ALA A 537 18.08 1.05 -20.32
C ALA A 537 19.25 0.86 -19.34
N THR A 538 20.34 1.59 -19.53
CA THR A 538 21.50 1.56 -18.63
C THR A 538 21.14 2.09 -17.24
N GLU A 539 20.38 3.20 -17.18
CA GLU A 539 19.90 3.77 -15.93
C GLU A 539 18.94 2.81 -15.18
N ARG A 540 18.06 2.10 -15.90
CA ARG A 540 17.22 1.05 -15.29
C ARG A 540 18.05 -0.06 -14.64
N VAL A 541 19.10 -0.53 -15.32
CA VAL A 541 20.01 -1.55 -14.77
C VAL A 541 20.73 -1.01 -13.54
N ARG A 542 21.19 0.24 -13.55
CA ARG A 542 21.78 0.89 -12.37
C ARG A 542 20.81 0.98 -11.19
N ASN A 543 19.56 1.34 -11.43
CA ASN A 543 18.54 1.35 -10.38
C ASN A 543 18.29 -0.06 -9.82
N ALA A 544 18.27 -1.08 -10.67
CA ALA A 544 18.17 -2.48 -10.23
C ALA A 544 19.38 -2.93 -9.39
N ILE A 545 20.59 -2.41 -9.67
CA ILE A 545 21.79 -2.64 -8.85
C ILE A 545 21.63 -2.04 -7.45
N VAL A 546 21.04 -0.85 -7.33
CA VAL A 546 20.75 -0.23 -6.02
C VAL A 546 19.79 -1.12 -5.22
N LEU A 547 18.71 -1.59 -5.82
CA LEU A 547 17.75 -2.49 -5.17
C LEU A 547 18.38 -3.83 -4.74
N LEU A 548 19.24 -4.44 -5.58
CA LEU A 548 19.99 -5.63 -5.21
C LEU A 548 20.93 -5.38 -4.02
N SER A 549 21.55 -4.19 -3.98
CA SER A 549 22.45 -3.81 -2.89
C SER A 549 21.69 -3.70 -1.57
N GLU A 550 20.48 -3.14 -1.57
CA GLU A 550 19.58 -3.11 -0.41
C GLU A 550 19.11 -4.52 0.01
N SER A 551 18.87 -5.41 -0.96
CA SER A 551 18.54 -6.81 -0.70
C SER A 551 19.68 -7.55 0.03
N CYS A 552 20.93 -7.27 -0.31
CA CYS A 552 22.10 -7.80 0.40
C CYS A 552 22.10 -7.41 1.90
N GLU A 553 21.75 -6.18 2.25
CA GLU A 553 21.63 -5.77 3.65
C GLU A 553 20.56 -6.58 4.39
N THR A 554 19.46 -6.90 3.71
CA THR A 554 18.35 -7.69 4.25
C THR A 554 18.73 -9.16 4.41
N LEU A 555 19.42 -9.75 3.42
CA LEU A 555 19.94 -11.12 3.48
C LEU A 555 21.01 -11.29 4.57
N THR A 556 21.81 -10.25 4.81
CA THR A 556 22.79 -10.20 5.91
C THR A 556 22.09 -10.34 7.26
N LYS A 557 20.96 -9.65 7.45
CA LYS A 557 20.12 -9.79 8.66
C LYS A 557 19.50 -11.19 8.81
N LYS A 558 19.36 -11.95 7.71
CA LYS A 558 18.83 -13.32 7.67
C LYS A 558 19.94 -14.41 7.65
N SER A 559 21.22 -14.04 7.76
CA SER A 559 22.37 -14.96 7.75
C SER A 559 22.49 -15.88 6.51
N ARG A 560 22.02 -15.43 5.33
CA ARG A 560 22.10 -16.20 4.06
C ARG A 560 23.36 -15.87 3.24
N PHE A 561 24.55 -16.26 3.73
CA PHE A 561 25.84 -15.87 3.16
C PHE A 561 26.11 -16.33 1.71
N ASP A 562 25.63 -17.52 1.33
CA ASP A 562 25.78 -18.02 -0.05
C ASP A 562 24.99 -17.18 -1.06
N CYS A 563 23.78 -16.75 -0.69
CA CYS A 563 22.97 -15.84 -1.51
C CYS A 563 23.64 -14.47 -1.67
N ILE A 564 24.27 -13.94 -0.61
CA ILE A 564 24.96 -12.64 -0.63
C ILE A 564 26.10 -12.66 -1.66
N THR A 565 26.94 -13.70 -1.64
CA THR A 565 28.07 -13.82 -2.59
C THR A 565 27.57 -13.88 -4.03
N GLN A 566 26.47 -14.59 -4.28
CA GLN A 566 25.86 -14.64 -5.61
C GLN A 566 25.29 -13.30 -6.06
N VAL A 567 24.66 -12.54 -5.16
CA VAL A 567 24.12 -11.21 -5.46
C VAL A 567 25.25 -10.22 -5.75
N GLN A 568 26.34 -10.23 -4.96
CA GLN A 568 27.50 -9.36 -5.18
C GLN A 568 28.17 -9.62 -6.55
N ASN A 569 28.38 -10.89 -6.91
CA ASN A 569 28.90 -11.26 -8.22
C ASN A 569 27.99 -10.80 -9.37
N GLN A 570 26.68 -10.80 -9.16
CA GLN A 570 25.71 -10.30 -10.15
C GLN A 570 25.82 -8.78 -10.29
N ILE A 571 25.89 -8.04 -9.18
CA ILE A 571 26.09 -6.58 -9.18
C ILE A 571 27.35 -6.19 -9.95
N GLU A 572 28.47 -6.87 -9.72
CA GLU A 572 29.73 -6.62 -10.44
C GLU A 572 29.58 -6.81 -11.96
N ARG A 573 28.92 -7.90 -12.39
CA ARG A 573 28.67 -8.15 -13.82
C ARG A 573 27.78 -7.09 -14.44
N MET A 574 26.75 -6.64 -13.72
CA MET A 574 25.83 -5.61 -14.20
C MET A 574 26.51 -4.25 -14.32
N ASN A 575 27.32 -3.86 -13.33
CA ASN A 575 28.11 -2.63 -13.38
C ASN A 575 29.04 -2.65 -14.60
N ALA A 576 29.77 -3.76 -14.80
CA ALA A 576 30.67 -3.90 -15.95
C ALA A 576 29.94 -3.81 -17.30
N GLU A 577 28.70 -4.30 -17.42
CA GLU A 577 27.92 -4.15 -18.65
C GLU A 577 27.38 -2.73 -18.83
N CYS A 578 27.00 -2.04 -17.75
CA CYS A 578 26.63 -0.62 -17.80
C CYS A 578 27.80 0.23 -18.29
N ASP A 579 28.99 0.05 -17.74
CA ASP A 579 30.19 0.80 -18.13
C ASP A 579 30.54 0.56 -19.61
N ARG A 580 30.42 -0.69 -20.09
CA ARG A 580 30.58 -1.01 -21.52
C ARG A 580 29.51 -0.36 -22.39
N ALA A 581 28.27 -0.29 -21.92
CA ALA A 581 27.18 0.33 -22.66
C ALA A 581 27.41 1.83 -22.83
N GLU A 582 27.86 2.52 -21.78
CA GLU A 582 28.21 3.94 -21.85
C GLU A 582 29.37 4.20 -22.80
N GLU A 583 30.46 3.44 -22.71
CA GLU A 583 31.61 3.59 -23.63
C GLU A 583 31.20 3.35 -25.09
N GLN A 584 30.34 2.35 -25.32
CA GLN A 584 29.86 2.04 -26.66
C GLN A 584 28.86 3.11 -27.17
N ASN A 585 28.10 3.76 -26.27
CA ASN A 585 27.17 4.82 -26.63
C ASN A 585 27.90 6.03 -27.23
N ASP A 586 29.03 6.45 -26.64
CA ASP A 586 29.88 7.52 -27.20
C ASP A 586 30.40 7.20 -28.62
N ARG A 587 30.73 5.92 -28.85
CA ARG A 587 31.16 5.43 -30.18
C ARG A 587 30.01 5.47 -31.18
N TYR A 588 28.81 5.03 -30.78
CA TYR A 588 27.63 5.11 -31.63
C TYR A 588 27.27 6.55 -31.97
N LEU A 589 27.33 7.47 -31.00
CA LEU A 589 27.08 8.89 -31.24
C LEU A 589 28.02 9.46 -32.31
N THR A 590 29.31 9.12 -32.22
CA THR A 590 30.33 9.53 -33.21
C THR A 590 30.03 8.94 -34.59
N GLN A 591 29.66 7.65 -34.66
CA GLN A 591 29.31 6.98 -35.92
C GLN A 591 28.04 7.58 -36.55
N ILE A 592 27.02 7.92 -35.76
CA ILE A 592 25.79 8.57 -36.23
C ILE A 592 26.07 9.96 -36.81
N GLN A 593 26.94 10.74 -36.16
CA GLN A 593 27.37 12.05 -36.66
C GLN A 593 28.13 11.95 -37.98
N ASN A 594 28.85 10.84 -38.19
CA ASN A 594 29.61 10.57 -39.42
C ASN A 594 28.79 9.92 -40.54
N LEU A 595 27.51 9.59 -40.31
CA LEU A 595 26.64 9.03 -41.36
C LEU A 595 26.53 10.00 -42.54
N SER A 596 26.64 9.43 -43.74
CA SER A 596 26.52 10.19 -44.99
C SER A 596 25.66 9.45 -46.01
N ARG A 597 25.32 10.14 -47.10
CA ARG A 597 24.52 9.59 -48.22
C ARG A 597 25.09 8.30 -48.83
N ALA A 598 26.40 8.09 -48.75
CA ALA A 598 27.04 6.93 -49.37
C ALA A 598 26.84 5.62 -48.56
N ASN A 599 26.62 5.70 -47.25
CA ASN A 599 26.63 4.54 -46.36
C ASN A 599 25.33 4.34 -45.56
N LEU A 600 24.29 5.11 -45.90
CA LEU A 600 22.99 5.16 -45.21
C LEU A 600 22.27 3.81 -45.09
N GLY A 601 22.59 2.84 -45.94
CA GLY A 601 21.95 1.52 -45.94
C GLY A 601 22.55 0.56 -44.91
N SER A 602 23.83 0.21 -45.05
CA SER A 602 24.51 -0.78 -44.21
C SER A 602 24.82 -0.27 -42.81
N ASP A 603 25.36 0.95 -42.71
CA ASP A 603 25.92 1.47 -41.46
C ASP A 603 24.80 1.79 -40.46
N VAL A 604 23.63 2.23 -40.95
CA VAL A 604 22.43 2.44 -40.14
C VAL A 604 21.93 1.11 -39.55
N ILE A 605 21.93 0.02 -40.32
CA ILE A 605 21.56 -1.31 -39.81
C ILE A 605 22.55 -1.74 -38.74
N GLU A 606 23.86 -1.64 -39.02
CA GLU A 606 24.89 -2.10 -38.08
C GLU A 606 24.84 -1.32 -36.77
N LEU A 607 24.58 -0.01 -36.83
CA LEU A 607 24.31 0.82 -35.68
C LEU A 607 23.06 0.37 -34.91
N LEU A 608 21.95 0.16 -35.60
CA LEU A 608 20.68 -0.23 -34.96
C LEU A 608 20.76 -1.63 -34.36
N ASP A 609 21.38 -2.58 -35.05
CA ASP A 609 21.64 -3.92 -34.53
C ASP A 609 22.56 -3.86 -33.31
N GLY A 610 23.60 -3.04 -33.36
CA GLY A 610 24.51 -2.80 -32.23
C GLY A 610 23.80 -2.23 -31.00
N ILE A 611 23.08 -1.12 -31.18
CA ILE A 611 22.33 -0.44 -30.11
C ILE A 611 21.28 -1.39 -29.53
N HIS A 612 20.45 -2.03 -30.36
CA HIS A 612 19.43 -2.95 -29.87
C HIS A 612 20.02 -4.20 -29.21
N ALA A 613 21.16 -4.73 -29.68
CA ALA A 613 21.84 -5.84 -29.02
C ALA A 613 22.39 -5.45 -27.64
N GLN A 614 22.84 -4.20 -27.48
CA GLN A 614 23.28 -3.66 -26.19
C GLN A 614 22.08 -3.51 -25.24
N ILE A 615 20.98 -2.90 -25.70
CA ILE A 615 19.72 -2.76 -24.94
C ILE A 615 19.20 -4.13 -24.53
N PHE A 616 19.19 -5.09 -25.45
CA PHE A 616 18.77 -6.47 -25.17
C PHE A 616 19.61 -7.11 -24.06
N ARG A 617 20.94 -6.96 -24.11
CA ARG A 617 21.82 -7.47 -23.04
C ARG A 617 21.55 -6.83 -21.69
N LEU A 618 21.38 -5.50 -21.65
CA LEU A 618 21.02 -4.78 -20.42
C LEU A 618 19.68 -5.25 -19.85
N ASN A 619 18.67 -5.44 -20.71
CA ASN A 619 17.37 -5.97 -20.32
C ASN A 619 17.47 -7.41 -19.76
N GLN A 620 18.33 -8.27 -20.34
CA GLN A 620 18.59 -9.62 -19.80
C GLN A 620 19.23 -9.57 -18.40
N PHE A 621 20.17 -8.66 -18.16
CA PHE A 621 20.72 -8.44 -16.83
C PHE A 621 19.64 -8.02 -15.84
N GLN A 622 18.81 -7.03 -16.19
CA GLN A 622 17.69 -6.58 -15.37
C GLN A 622 16.71 -7.72 -15.05
N ARG A 623 16.34 -8.54 -16.05
CA ARG A 623 15.47 -9.72 -15.86
C ARG A 623 16.08 -10.72 -14.88
N SER A 624 17.33 -11.12 -15.11
CA SER A 624 18.02 -12.09 -14.25
C SER A 624 18.15 -11.61 -12.80
N THR A 625 18.22 -10.29 -12.62
CA THR A 625 18.25 -9.64 -11.32
C THR A 625 16.93 -9.76 -10.59
N PHE A 626 15.80 -9.47 -11.26
CA PHE A 626 14.49 -9.60 -10.64
C PHE A 626 14.13 -11.05 -10.33
N GLU A 627 14.49 -12.00 -11.20
CA GLU A 627 14.35 -13.43 -10.89
C GLU A 627 15.15 -13.84 -9.65
N ARG A 628 16.39 -13.33 -9.52
CA ARG A 628 17.19 -13.56 -8.31
C ARG A 628 16.58 -12.91 -7.07
N ILE A 629 16.09 -11.68 -7.15
CA ILE A 629 15.42 -11.01 -6.03
C ILE A 629 14.20 -11.82 -5.60
N ARG A 630 13.35 -12.21 -6.55
CA ARG A 630 12.17 -13.06 -6.31
C ARG A 630 12.57 -14.38 -5.63
N LEU A 631 13.53 -15.12 -6.17
CA LEU A 631 14.01 -16.39 -5.61
C LEU A 631 14.64 -16.24 -4.21
N ASN A 632 15.34 -15.13 -3.96
CA ASN A 632 16.00 -14.85 -2.68
C ASN A 632 15.01 -14.39 -1.60
N ASN A 633 13.92 -13.73 -2.01
CA ASN A 633 12.89 -13.19 -1.12
C ASN A 633 11.83 -14.23 -0.71
N LEU A 634 11.69 -15.34 -1.43
CA LEU A 634 10.86 -16.48 -1.02
C LEU A 634 11.37 -17.07 0.32
N GLY A 635 10.52 -17.05 1.35
CA GLY A 635 10.73 -17.81 2.59
C GLY A 635 10.53 -19.32 2.37
N GLU A 636 11.07 -20.17 3.25
CA GLU A 636 10.79 -21.62 3.21
C GLU A 636 9.29 -21.92 3.41
N SER A 637 8.55 -21.06 4.11
CA SER A 637 7.09 -21.13 4.27
C SER A 637 6.31 -20.67 3.04
N ASP A 638 6.88 -19.80 2.19
CA ASP A 638 6.20 -19.28 1.00
C ASP A 638 6.28 -20.25 -0.17
N ARG A 639 7.27 -21.16 -0.18
CA ARG A 639 7.35 -22.23 -1.19
C ARG A 639 6.17 -23.20 -1.11
N SER A 640 5.58 -23.43 0.08
CA SER A 640 4.41 -24.32 0.19
C SER A 640 3.12 -23.63 -0.26
N ILE A 641 2.98 -22.32 -0.02
CA ILE A 641 1.83 -21.53 -0.48
C ILE A 641 1.87 -21.37 -2.00
N ASP A 642 3.05 -21.15 -2.60
CA ASP A 642 3.21 -21.07 -4.06
C ASP A 642 2.96 -22.45 -4.73
N LEU A 643 3.27 -23.55 -4.04
CA LEU A 643 2.91 -24.91 -4.48
C LEU A 643 1.41 -25.21 -4.32
N GLU A 644 0.77 -24.79 -3.22
CA GLU A 644 -0.68 -24.91 -3.03
C GLU A 644 -1.47 -24.02 -4.00
N GLU A 645 -0.99 -22.80 -4.29
CA GLU A 645 -1.60 -21.91 -5.29
C GLU A 645 -1.38 -22.42 -6.72
N GLN A 646 -0.20 -22.96 -7.07
CA GLN A 646 0.00 -23.65 -8.35
C GLN A 646 -0.91 -24.88 -8.48
N ILE A 647 -1.17 -25.61 -7.39
CA ILE A 647 -2.11 -26.73 -7.38
C ILE A 647 -3.56 -26.24 -7.56
N ASP A 648 -3.95 -25.11 -6.99
CA ASP A 648 -5.30 -24.54 -7.16
C ASP A 648 -5.50 -23.88 -8.53
N GLU A 649 -4.46 -23.29 -9.13
CA GLU A 649 -4.46 -22.83 -10.54
C GLU A 649 -4.60 -24.03 -11.50
N ILE A 650 -3.84 -25.11 -11.28
CA ILE A 650 -3.95 -26.35 -12.06
C ILE A 650 -5.32 -27.03 -11.88
N LYS A 651 -5.95 -26.95 -10.69
CA LYS A 651 -7.31 -27.45 -10.48
C LYS A 651 -8.37 -26.62 -11.19
N LEU A 652 -8.24 -25.29 -11.19
CA LEU A 652 -9.13 -24.41 -11.95
C LEU A 652 -9.01 -24.64 -13.46
N ASP A 653 -7.79 -24.89 -13.95
CA ASP A 653 -7.55 -25.26 -15.34
C ASP A 653 -8.10 -26.67 -15.66
N LEU A 654 -8.01 -27.63 -14.74
CA LEU A 654 -8.61 -28.97 -14.88
C LEU A 654 -10.15 -28.96 -14.87
N ASP A 655 -10.77 -28.18 -13.98
CA ASP A 655 -12.23 -28.00 -13.94
C ASP A 655 -12.75 -27.34 -15.25
N SER A 656 -11.95 -26.47 -15.86
CA SER A 656 -12.26 -25.87 -17.16
C SER A 656 -12.05 -26.80 -18.36
N ILE A 657 -11.29 -27.89 -18.20
CA ILE A 657 -11.10 -28.94 -19.21
C ILE A 657 -12.23 -30.00 -19.10
N GLU A 658 -12.73 -30.30 -17.90
CA GLU A 658 -13.88 -31.20 -17.72
C GLU A 658 -15.20 -30.61 -18.26
N GLU A 659 -15.38 -29.28 -18.28
CA GLU A 659 -16.55 -28.65 -18.94
C GLU A 659 -16.50 -28.72 -20.48
N ILE A 660 -15.36 -29.04 -21.10
CA ILE A 660 -15.21 -29.16 -22.56
C ILE A 660 -15.49 -30.59 -23.06
N ASP A 661 -15.40 -31.60 -22.19
CA ASP A 661 -15.65 -33.01 -22.54
C ASP A 661 -17.14 -33.42 -22.42
N GLU A 662 -18.04 -32.55 -21.93
CA GLU A 662 -19.50 -32.80 -21.94
C GLU A 662 -20.22 -32.33 -23.24
N GLU A 663 -19.53 -31.67 -24.18
CA GLU A 663 -20.12 -31.23 -25.47
C GLU A 663 -19.54 -31.90 -26.74
N ASN A 664 -18.83 -33.03 -26.62
CA ASN A 664 -18.56 -33.95 -27.74
C ASN A 664 -19.11 -35.37 -27.51
#